data_AF-A0A1M4EBA2-F1
#
_entry.id   AF-A0A1M4EBA2-F1
#
_cell.length_a   1.000
_cell.length_b   1.000
_cell.length_c   1.000
_cell.angle_alpha   90.00
_cell.angle_beta   90.00
_cell.angle_gamma   90.00
#
_symmetry.space_group_name_H-M   'P 1'
#
loop_
_entity.id
_entity.type
_entity.pdbx_description
1 polymer ?
#
loop_
_entity_poly.entity_id
_entity_poly.type
_entity_poly.pdbx_seq_one_letter_code
_entity_poly.pdbx_strand_id
1 'polypeptide(L)'
;MLSKLLSLALVAASLTAVPADPAYQVLVFSKTAGFRHDAIPAGVQAIRDLGAANDFTVTATEDAGAFTNLSGYEAVIFLNTTGDVLDDTQQAAFQSYVDGGGGYVGVHAAADTEYGWPYYEKLAGAYFRSHPAVQQATVRTESRAHPATAHLGPAWTRTDEWYNYRTNPRASARVLQSLDETTYSGGDMGGDHPITWCHPQGRGRAFYTGLGHTVESYADPAFRSVLLGGIRYAAGVAQADCRPENGYTPLYNGSTSGWSQAGPGGFGNADATLTSQGGMGLLWYSARELGAYSLKLDWRVTGDSNSGVFVGFPASADPQSAVDNGYEVQIDASDTPDRTTGSVYGFQAADQAARDAALNPPGSWNTYELLVEGERLRVYLNGVQINDFTNTDPRRSLRQGHVGIQNHGAADQVAFRNVRVKELSGGGSVTVEGESYTSSSGVQIAAHPPASGGRTLGYVDNGDWAGYANVATTGAKTFAARVSSGGVGGTIQVRSGSATGPLLGSVAVPVTGGWESFQNVSTALTGSGTGPLFLVFTGGSGNLFDLDTITLDTGGTAQPPSDKVHVFYYPWYGSPQVSGGWRHWQQGGRTPPGDIGADFYPALGAYDSGDFTGAVAQHMKWIRQSAAGVLVLSWWGRGSYEDGLARGVMDAAAREGLKVAWHLEPYSGRTAASTVDDIRYINQTYGAHPAFSNAFYVFESLRITDWSALDQVNQGNVILAQTTDTSKIAHFGGMYTYDAIAGATAPGWQQAADYARQHGLVWAPSVGPGYLDDRAVPGNTTPTLARDDGATYDKEWSNALATMPTWVSITSFNEWHEGSVIEPAVPRAGYQSFEGAYGRTGAAAQTAYLDRTAYWVGRFAGS
;
A
#
# COMPACT_ATOMS: atom_id res chain seq x y z
N MET A 1 -8.09 43.04 67.83
CA MET A 1 -6.99 42.11 68.18
C MET A 1 -6.86 41.08 67.07
N LEU A 2 -5.67 41.02 66.48
CA LEU A 2 -5.11 40.06 65.50
C LEU A 2 -5.80 39.88 64.12
N SER A 3 -5.28 40.62 63.14
CA SER A 3 -5.26 40.26 61.72
C SER A 3 -4.47 38.97 61.48
N LYS A 4 -5.02 38.04 60.69
CA LYS A 4 -4.26 36.96 60.04
C LYS A 4 -4.03 37.35 58.59
N LEU A 5 -2.77 37.58 58.22
CA LEU A 5 -2.32 37.64 56.83
C LEU A 5 -2.44 36.25 56.20
N LEU A 6 -3.13 36.14 55.06
CA LEU A 6 -2.96 35.04 54.12
C LEU A 6 -1.89 35.45 53.11
N SER A 7 -0.75 34.78 53.13
CA SER A 7 0.28 34.87 52.10
C SER A 7 -0.20 34.15 50.84
N LEU A 8 -0.41 34.90 49.76
CA LEU A 8 -0.69 34.34 48.44
C LEU A 8 0.65 33.84 47.86
N ALA A 9 0.88 32.53 47.89
CA ALA A 9 1.99 31.91 47.20
C ALA A 9 1.67 31.87 45.70
N LEU A 10 2.30 32.75 44.92
CA LEU A 10 2.28 32.71 43.47
C LEU A 10 3.10 31.50 43.02
N VAL A 11 2.45 30.40 42.67
CA VAL A 11 3.11 29.29 41.98
C VAL A 11 3.37 29.74 40.55
N ALA A 12 4.59 30.21 40.27
CA ALA A 12 5.07 30.39 38.91
C ALA A 12 5.21 29.01 38.29
N ALA A 13 4.29 28.66 37.38
CA ALA A 13 4.47 27.51 36.50
C ALA A 13 5.78 27.71 35.73
N SER A 14 6.75 26.84 35.97
CA SER A 14 8.01 26.84 35.25
C SER A 14 7.70 26.33 33.84
N LEU A 15 7.63 27.25 32.87
CA LEU A 15 7.66 26.90 31.44
C LEU A 15 9.01 26.23 31.19
N THR A 16 9.04 24.91 31.09
CA THR A 16 10.21 24.18 30.64
C THR A 16 10.47 24.59 29.20
N ALA A 17 11.63 25.21 28.96
CA ALA A 17 12.07 25.58 27.62
C ALA A 17 12.18 24.31 26.76
N VAL A 18 11.67 24.37 25.52
CA VAL A 18 11.91 23.32 24.52
C VAL A 18 13.43 23.16 24.38
N PRO A 19 13.97 21.93 24.41
CA PRO A 19 15.41 21.72 24.20
C PRO A 19 15.84 22.38 22.88
N ALA A 20 16.96 23.12 22.92
CA ALA A 20 17.52 23.74 21.73
C ALA A 20 17.94 22.67 20.72
N ASP A 21 17.88 23.01 19.44
CA ASP A 21 18.36 22.13 18.37
C ASP A 21 19.86 21.84 18.56
N PRO A 22 20.36 20.64 18.21
CA PRO A 22 21.80 20.42 18.13
C PRO A 22 22.40 21.39 17.12
N ALA A 23 23.68 21.75 17.24
CA ALA A 23 24.31 22.64 16.27
C ALA A 23 24.50 21.94 14.91
N TYR A 24 24.07 22.55 13.80
CA TYR A 24 24.24 22.04 12.43
C TYR A 24 24.63 23.14 11.42
N GLN A 25 24.95 22.77 10.18
CA GLN A 25 25.35 23.69 9.12
C GLN A 25 24.44 23.55 7.90
N VAL A 26 24.12 24.69 7.28
CA VAL A 26 23.37 24.72 6.03
C VAL A 26 24.11 25.51 4.96
N LEU A 27 24.00 25.03 3.72
CA LEU A 27 24.48 25.72 2.53
C LEU A 27 23.30 26.43 1.87
N VAL A 28 23.36 27.75 1.72
CA VAL A 28 22.42 28.52 0.90
C VAL A 28 23.06 28.76 -0.45
N PHE A 29 22.49 28.16 -1.49
CA PHE A 29 22.90 28.30 -2.88
C PHE A 29 21.87 29.15 -3.63
N SER A 30 22.33 30.23 -4.26
CA SER A 30 21.46 31.21 -4.93
C SER A 30 21.95 31.63 -6.31
N LYS A 31 22.73 30.78 -6.98
CA LYS A 31 23.18 31.01 -8.36
C LYS A 31 21.97 31.00 -9.31
N THR A 32 21.99 31.89 -10.30
CA THR A 32 20.98 31.95 -11.35
C THR A 32 21.65 31.99 -12.72
N ALA A 33 21.20 31.14 -13.63
CA ALA A 33 21.47 31.21 -15.07
C ALA A 33 20.27 31.75 -15.86
N GLY A 34 19.12 31.96 -15.20
CA GLY A 34 17.91 32.59 -15.73
C GLY A 34 17.58 33.91 -15.04
N PHE A 35 16.29 34.14 -14.75
CA PHE A 35 15.82 35.36 -14.08
C PHE A 35 16.40 35.49 -12.67
N ARG A 36 16.85 36.71 -12.32
CA ARG A 36 17.44 37.02 -11.02
C ARG A 36 16.40 37.74 -10.14
N HIS A 37 16.05 37.12 -9.01
CA HIS A 37 15.07 37.68 -8.08
C HIS A 37 15.70 38.72 -7.13
N ASP A 38 15.06 39.88 -6.98
CA ASP A 38 15.51 40.94 -6.05
C ASP A 38 15.46 40.51 -4.57
N ALA A 39 14.69 39.46 -4.26
CA ALA A 39 14.52 38.99 -2.89
C ALA A 39 15.67 38.10 -2.37
N ILE A 40 16.63 37.68 -3.21
CA ILE A 40 17.73 36.79 -2.76
C ILE A 40 18.53 37.39 -1.60
N PRO A 41 19.00 38.67 -1.61
CA PRO A 41 19.72 39.23 -0.48
C PRO A 41 18.90 39.22 0.82
N ALA A 42 17.60 39.53 0.74
CA ALA A 42 16.69 39.49 1.88
C ALA A 42 16.50 38.05 2.40
N GLY A 43 16.40 37.07 1.50
CA GLY A 43 16.29 35.66 1.86
C GLY A 43 17.54 35.09 2.50
N VAL A 44 18.73 35.40 1.98
CA VAL A 44 20.00 35.01 2.60
C VAL A 44 20.10 35.59 4.01
N GLN A 45 19.77 36.88 4.19
CA GLN A 45 19.79 37.51 5.50
C GLN A 45 18.79 36.88 6.47
N ALA A 46 17.55 36.63 6.02
CA ALA A 46 16.54 35.98 6.84
C ALA A 46 16.97 34.58 7.31
N ILE A 47 17.58 33.78 6.43
CA ILE A 47 18.09 32.44 6.80
C ILE A 47 19.26 32.55 7.78
N ARG A 48 20.16 33.54 7.62
CA ARG A 48 21.24 33.81 8.59
C ARG A 48 20.70 34.18 9.98
N ASP A 49 19.69 35.04 10.04
CA ASP A 49 19.04 35.41 11.29
C ASP A 49 18.37 34.19 11.95
N LEU A 50 17.68 33.36 11.15
CA LEU A 50 17.09 32.11 11.63
C LEU A 50 18.15 31.17 12.18
N GLY A 51 19.30 31.06 11.50
CA GLY A 51 20.44 30.26 11.95
C GLY A 51 21.00 30.73 13.28
N ALA A 52 21.22 32.04 13.42
CA ALA A 52 21.68 32.64 14.67
C ALA A 52 20.71 32.44 15.84
N ALA A 53 19.42 32.29 15.57
CA ALA A 53 18.38 32.11 16.58
C ALA A 53 18.05 30.64 16.90
N ASN A 54 18.49 29.67 16.08
CA ASN A 54 18.10 28.26 16.17
C ASN A 54 19.29 27.30 15.96
N ASP A 55 20.49 27.73 16.39
CA ASP A 55 21.70 26.90 16.44
C ASP A 55 22.12 26.25 15.11
N PHE A 56 22.00 26.97 13.98
CA PHE A 56 22.63 26.53 12.73
C PHE A 56 23.44 27.63 12.04
N THR A 57 24.57 27.24 11.44
CA THR A 57 25.42 28.17 10.69
C THR A 57 25.06 28.16 9.20
N VAL A 58 25.20 29.32 8.56
CA VAL A 58 24.82 29.52 7.16
C VAL A 58 26.05 29.88 6.34
N THR A 59 26.41 29.01 5.40
CA THR A 59 27.31 29.35 4.30
C THR A 59 26.46 29.74 3.11
N ALA A 60 26.54 30.98 2.65
CA ALA A 60 25.82 31.43 1.45
C ALA A 60 26.79 31.60 0.29
N THR A 61 26.47 31.05 -0.88
CA THR A 61 27.31 31.10 -2.07
C THR A 61 26.50 31.09 -3.36
N GLU A 62 27.06 31.66 -4.41
CA GLU A 62 26.61 31.51 -5.79
C GLU A 62 27.63 30.69 -6.63
N ASP A 63 28.71 30.21 -6.00
CA ASP A 63 29.73 29.36 -6.63
C ASP A 63 29.30 27.89 -6.59
N ALA A 64 29.07 27.31 -7.78
CA ALA A 64 28.69 25.92 -7.94
C ALA A 64 29.82 24.93 -7.56
N GLY A 65 31.06 25.41 -7.43
CA GLY A 65 32.18 24.63 -6.91
C GLY A 65 31.95 24.07 -5.50
N ALA A 66 31.03 24.65 -4.72
CA ALA A 66 30.61 24.13 -3.41
C ALA A 66 30.01 22.71 -3.48
N PHE A 67 29.44 22.30 -4.62
CA PHE A 67 28.83 20.98 -4.80
C PHE A 67 29.87 19.86 -4.95
N THR A 68 31.17 20.18 -4.98
CA THR A 68 32.23 19.17 -4.95
C THR A 68 32.42 18.53 -3.57
N ASN A 69 31.94 19.17 -2.49
CA ASN A 69 31.95 18.61 -1.14
C ASN A 69 30.81 19.17 -0.28
N LEU A 70 29.77 18.35 -0.07
CA LEU A 70 28.60 18.71 0.73
C LEU A 70 28.55 18.01 2.09
N SER A 71 29.56 17.21 2.47
CA SER A 71 29.50 16.33 3.63
C SER A 71 29.41 17.05 4.98
N GLY A 72 29.71 18.36 5.01
CA GLY A 72 29.63 19.20 6.21
C GLY A 72 28.29 19.89 6.42
N TYR A 73 27.32 19.72 5.51
CA TYR A 73 26.03 20.40 5.56
C TYR A 73 24.89 19.39 5.75
N GLU A 74 24.03 19.62 6.73
CA GLU A 74 22.84 18.82 6.99
C GLU A 74 21.71 19.13 5.99
N ALA A 75 21.68 20.36 5.45
CA ALA A 75 20.78 20.73 4.37
C ALA A 75 21.41 21.71 3.37
N VAL A 76 21.02 21.57 2.09
CA VAL A 76 21.31 22.51 1.01
C VAL A 76 20.01 23.21 0.58
N ILE A 77 20.04 24.53 0.61
CA ILE A 77 18.91 25.40 0.31
C ILE A 77 19.13 26.04 -1.07
N PHE A 78 18.26 25.74 -2.02
CA PHE A 78 18.18 26.41 -3.31
C PHE A 78 17.24 27.61 -3.16
N LEU A 79 17.83 28.79 -2.94
CA LEU A 79 17.10 30.02 -2.68
C LEU A 79 16.94 30.82 -3.98
N ASN A 80 15.76 30.72 -4.61
CA ASN A 80 15.43 31.41 -5.86
C ASN A 80 16.46 31.21 -6.98
N THR A 81 17.04 30.00 -7.08
CA THR A 81 17.87 29.60 -8.23
C THR A 81 17.01 29.58 -9.50
N THR A 82 17.61 29.78 -10.68
CA THR A 82 16.91 29.66 -11.97
C THR A 82 17.85 29.19 -13.06
N GLY A 83 17.34 28.44 -14.04
CA GLY A 83 18.10 27.92 -15.17
C GLY A 83 18.99 26.72 -14.83
N ASP A 84 19.99 26.48 -15.66
CA ASP A 84 20.96 25.39 -15.54
C ASP A 84 22.22 25.89 -14.79
N VAL A 85 22.38 25.45 -13.53
CA VAL A 85 23.31 26.09 -12.57
C VAL A 85 24.42 25.16 -12.11
N LEU A 86 24.25 23.85 -12.27
CA LEU A 86 25.21 22.79 -11.98
C LEU A 86 25.65 22.06 -13.25
N ASP A 87 26.92 21.68 -13.33
CA ASP A 87 27.39 20.74 -14.36
C ASP A 87 27.13 19.27 -13.96
N ASP A 88 27.33 18.33 -14.89
CA ASP A 88 27.11 16.88 -14.67
C ASP A 88 27.83 16.34 -13.41
N THR A 89 29.03 16.84 -13.10
CA THR A 89 29.80 16.38 -11.93
C THR A 89 29.16 16.89 -10.64
N GLN A 90 28.74 18.14 -10.62
CA GLN A 90 28.05 18.77 -9.50
C GLN A 90 26.65 18.17 -9.29
N GLN A 91 25.92 17.87 -10.37
CA GLN A 91 24.64 17.16 -10.33
C GLN A 91 24.81 15.78 -9.69
N ALA A 92 25.78 14.98 -10.16
CA ALA A 92 26.05 13.66 -9.61
C ALA A 92 26.43 13.72 -8.11
N ALA A 93 27.26 14.68 -7.72
CA ALA A 93 27.65 14.90 -6.33
C ALA A 93 26.44 15.30 -5.46
N PHE A 94 25.57 16.18 -5.98
CA PHE A 94 24.37 16.59 -5.27
C PHE A 94 23.35 15.46 -5.11
N GLN A 95 23.13 14.68 -6.16
CA GLN A 95 22.30 13.47 -6.08
C GLN A 95 22.85 12.50 -5.03
N SER A 96 24.15 12.18 -5.07
CA SER A 96 24.77 11.30 -4.08
C SER A 96 24.66 11.84 -2.65
N TYR A 97 24.73 13.16 -2.47
CA TYR A 97 24.53 13.80 -1.17
C TYR A 97 23.11 13.57 -0.63
N VAL A 98 22.08 13.86 -1.45
CA VAL A 98 20.68 13.67 -1.03
C VAL A 98 20.36 12.19 -0.85
N ASP A 99 20.70 11.33 -1.80
CA ASP A 99 20.46 9.88 -1.72
C ASP A 99 21.20 9.25 -0.52
N GLY A 100 22.33 9.82 -0.13
CA GLY A 100 23.13 9.45 1.04
C GLY A 100 22.57 9.92 2.39
N GLY A 101 21.55 10.78 2.41
CA GLY A 101 20.90 11.26 3.64
C GLY A 101 20.87 12.77 3.82
N GLY A 102 21.42 13.56 2.89
CA GLY A 102 21.42 15.02 2.91
C GLY A 102 20.03 15.64 2.71
N GLY A 103 19.83 16.85 3.23
CA GLY A 103 18.59 17.60 3.10
C GLY A 103 18.56 18.55 1.90
N TYR A 104 17.39 18.70 1.27
CA TYR A 104 17.12 19.71 0.25
C TYR A 104 15.96 20.63 0.67
N VAL A 105 16.16 21.93 0.47
CA VAL A 105 15.12 22.96 0.61
C VAL A 105 15.06 23.78 -0.67
N GLY A 106 13.98 23.68 -1.43
CA GLY A 106 13.70 24.55 -2.57
C GLY A 106 12.80 25.73 -2.16
N VAL A 107 13.19 26.95 -2.54
CA VAL A 107 12.40 28.17 -2.28
C VAL A 107 12.09 28.89 -3.59
N HIS A 108 10.79 29.10 -3.82
CA HIS A 108 10.18 29.81 -4.93
C HIS A 108 10.72 29.38 -6.31
N ALA A 109 11.69 30.12 -6.85
CA ALA A 109 12.20 29.87 -8.19
C ALA A 109 13.04 28.58 -8.31
N ALA A 110 13.31 27.89 -7.21
CA ALA A 110 13.95 26.57 -7.25
C ALA A 110 13.25 25.59 -8.21
N ALA A 111 11.93 25.68 -8.43
CA ALA A 111 11.23 24.86 -9.44
C ALA A 111 11.52 25.27 -10.90
N ASP A 112 12.14 26.42 -11.14
CA ASP A 112 12.62 26.94 -12.44
C ASP A 112 14.12 26.63 -12.65
N THR A 113 14.62 25.54 -12.06
CA THR A 113 16.04 25.16 -12.06
C THR A 113 16.24 23.75 -12.65
N GLU A 114 17.33 23.52 -13.40
CA GLU A 114 17.78 22.19 -13.85
C GLU A 114 16.75 21.37 -14.69
N TYR A 115 16.03 22.00 -15.62
CA TYR A 115 15.02 21.31 -16.47
C TYR A 115 15.54 20.12 -17.27
N GLY A 116 16.84 20.08 -17.56
CA GLY A 116 17.49 19.00 -18.30
C GLY A 116 17.80 17.76 -17.45
N TRP A 117 17.58 17.82 -16.13
CA TRP A 117 18.00 16.81 -15.18
C TRP A 117 16.79 16.16 -14.48
N PRO A 118 16.29 15.00 -14.95
CA PRO A 118 15.08 14.37 -14.42
C PRO A 118 15.11 14.01 -12.92
N TYR A 119 16.30 13.86 -12.35
CA TYR A 119 16.43 13.67 -10.90
C TYR A 119 15.98 14.93 -10.14
N TYR A 120 16.32 16.12 -10.64
CA TYR A 120 15.92 17.37 -10.01
C TYR A 120 14.40 17.58 -10.06
N GLU A 121 13.72 17.17 -11.14
CA GLU A 121 12.25 17.20 -11.19
C GLU A 121 11.64 16.44 -10.02
N LYS A 122 12.16 15.23 -9.75
CA LYS A 122 11.70 14.38 -8.65
C LYS A 122 12.04 15.00 -7.30
N LEU A 123 13.22 15.62 -7.16
CA LEU A 123 13.68 16.26 -5.93
C LEU A 123 12.86 17.52 -5.59
N ALA A 124 12.61 18.39 -6.58
CA ALA A 124 11.77 19.57 -6.42
C ALA A 124 10.29 19.19 -6.29
N GLY A 125 9.89 18.06 -6.87
CA GLY A 125 8.53 17.51 -6.87
C GLY A 125 7.68 17.97 -8.06
N ALA A 126 7.95 19.17 -8.59
CA ALA A 126 7.37 19.65 -9.84
C ALA A 126 8.20 20.79 -10.43
N TYR A 127 8.18 20.91 -11.76
CA TYR A 127 8.81 22.01 -12.48
C TYR A 127 7.89 23.21 -12.66
N PHE A 128 8.45 24.41 -12.69
CA PHE A 128 7.76 25.64 -13.06
C PHE A 128 7.21 25.57 -14.49
N ARG A 129 6.02 26.17 -14.68
CA ARG A 129 5.33 26.33 -15.97
C ARG A 129 5.10 27.80 -16.29
N SER A 130 4.45 28.53 -15.40
CA SER A 130 4.04 29.92 -15.58
C SER A 130 3.66 30.55 -14.24
N HIS A 131 3.49 31.86 -14.19
CA HIS A 131 2.91 32.57 -13.04
C HIS A 131 2.10 33.79 -13.52
N PRO A 132 1.09 34.25 -12.76
CA PRO A 132 0.46 35.53 -13.00
C PRO A 132 1.30 36.67 -12.38
N ALA A 133 0.81 37.90 -12.46
CA ALA A 133 1.39 39.01 -11.71
C ALA A 133 1.28 38.77 -10.19
N VAL A 134 2.24 39.32 -9.44
CA VAL A 134 2.21 39.38 -7.97
C VAL A 134 0.87 39.93 -7.49
N GLN A 135 0.18 39.16 -6.67
CA GLN A 135 -1.14 39.53 -6.15
C GLN A 135 -1.42 38.80 -4.85
N GLN A 136 -2.49 39.19 -4.17
CA GLN A 136 -2.93 38.50 -2.95
C GLN A 136 -3.68 37.21 -3.31
N ALA A 137 -3.47 36.14 -2.53
CA ALA A 137 -4.25 34.91 -2.58
C ALA A 137 -4.40 34.31 -1.18
N THR A 138 -5.38 33.42 -1.03
CA THR A 138 -5.52 32.58 0.17
C THR A 138 -4.74 31.28 -0.01
N VAL A 139 -3.80 31.03 0.90
CA VAL A 139 -3.09 29.76 1.06
C VAL A 139 -3.82 28.92 2.11
N ARG A 140 -4.29 27.73 1.73
CA ARG A 140 -4.93 26.75 2.62
C ARG A 140 -3.85 25.87 3.25
N THR A 141 -3.87 25.73 4.57
CA THR A 141 -2.96 24.85 5.29
C THR A 141 -3.60 23.47 5.43
N GLU A 142 -3.13 22.50 4.64
CA GLU A 142 -3.69 21.14 4.63
C GLU A 142 -3.13 20.26 5.74
N SER A 143 -1.81 20.36 5.99
CA SER A 143 -1.15 19.66 7.09
C SER A 143 -0.69 20.67 8.12
N ARG A 144 -1.11 20.49 9.38
CA ARG A 144 -0.66 21.29 10.51
C ARG A 144 0.27 20.50 11.45
N ALA A 145 0.66 19.27 11.13
CA ALA A 145 1.67 18.55 11.93
C ALA A 145 3.10 18.95 11.60
N HIS A 146 3.36 19.31 10.34
CA HIS A 146 4.70 19.61 9.87
C HIS A 146 5.25 20.88 10.55
N PRO A 147 6.54 20.91 10.99
CA PRO A 147 7.14 22.08 11.65
C PRO A 147 6.99 23.38 10.86
N ALA A 148 7.03 23.30 9.53
CA ALA A 148 6.86 24.44 8.63
C ALA A 148 5.44 25.06 8.63
N THR A 149 4.42 24.35 9.08
CA THR A 149 3.02 24.80 8.98
C THR A 149 2.25 24.71 10.31
N ALA A 150 2.88 24.19 11.36
CA ALA A 150 2.22 23.93 12.63
C ALA A 150 1.68 25.18 13.35
N HIS A 151 2.33 26.33 13.15
CA HIS A 151 1.94 27.64 13.69
C HIS A 151 0.83 28.34 12.91
N LEU A 152 0.56 27.89 11.67
CA LEU A 152 -0.43 28.51 10.81
C LEU A 152 -1.85 28.09 11.19
N GLY A 153 -2.81 28.98 10.94
CA GLY A 153 -4.24 28.64 10.92
C GLY A 153 -4.62 27.84 9.66
N PRO A 154 -5.89 27.46 9.52
CA PRO A 154 -6.38 26.70 8.35
C PRO A 154 -6.29 27.48 7.03
N ALA A 155 -6.25 28.82 7.09
CA ALA A 155 -6.08 29.69 5.93
C ALA A 155 -5.15 30.85 6.27
N TRP A 156 -4.33 31.25 5.30
CA TRP A 156 -3.38 32.36 5.40
C TRP A 156 -3.44 33.19 4.12
N THR A 157 -3.90 34.44 4.22
CA THR A 157 -3.94 35.36 3.08
C THR A 157 -2.65 36.16 3.03
N ARG A 158 -1.97 36.15 1.88
CA ARG A 158 -0.72 36.90 1.67
C ARG A 158 -0.53 37.26 0.21
N THR A 159 0.42 38.15 -0.06
CA THR A 159 0.81 38.59 -1.40
C THR A 159 2.14 37.93 -1.79
N ASP A 160 2.18 37.31 -2.96
CA ASP A 160 3.38 36.68 -3.53
C ASP A 160 3.19 36.49 -5.05
N GLU A 161 4.17 35.89 -5.73
CA GLU A 161 4.04 35.40 -7.11
C GLU A 161 3.66 33.91 -7.13
N TRP A 162 2.51 33.57 -7.72
CA TRP A 162 1.93 32.24 -7.64
C TRP A 162 2.36 31.34 -8.80
N TYR A 163 3.31 30.44 -8.56
CA TYR A 163 3.77 29.50 -9.58
C TYR A 163 2.72 28.44 -9.91
N ASN A 164 2.41 28.32 -11.21
CA ASN A 164 1.81 27.13 -11.81
C ASN A 164 2.91 26.13 -12.17
N TYR A 165 2.62 24.85 -12.03
CA TYR A 165 3.58 23.78 -12.23
C TYR A 165 3.27 22.95 -13.49
N ARG A 166 4.27 22.24 -14.01
CA ARG A 166 4.10 21.34 -15.16
C ARG A 166 3.26 20.12 -14.78
N THR A 167 3.45 19.64 -13.56
CA THR A 167 2.80 18.47 -12.95
C THR A 167 2.26 18.83 -11.56
N ASN A 168 1.28 18.08 -11.08
CA ASN A 168 0.77 18.22 -9.71
C ASN A 168 1.50 17.21 -8.79
N PRO A 169 2.19 17.66 -7.72
CA PRO A 169 3.02 16.79 -6.89
C PRO A 169 2.23 15.93 -5.90
N ARG A 170 0.91 16.11 -5.74
CA ARG A 170 0.10 15.45 -4.69
C ARG A 170 0.18 13.92 -4.70
N ALA A 171 0.34 13.31 -5.87
CA ALA A 171 0.45 11.85 -5.98
C ALA A 171 1.76 11.31 -5.39
N SER A 172 2.84 12.09 -5.41
CA SER A 172 4.20 11.68 -5.06
C SER A 172 4.81 12.43 -3.87
N ALA A 173 4.14 13.46 -3.36
CA ALA A 173 4.60 14.25 -2.21
C ALA A 173 3.49 14.49 -1.18
N ARG A 174 3.90 14.78 0.05
CA ARG A 174 3.02 15.29 1.11
C ARG A 174 2.76 16.77 0.89
N VAL A 175 1.55 17.11 0.45
CA VAL A 175 1.11 18.51 0.35
C VAL A 175 0.90 19.07 1.76
N LEU A 176 1.53 20.21 2.02
CA LEU A 176 1.42 20.94 3.29
C LEU A 176 0.50 22.16 3.14
N GLN A 177 0.57 22.83 1.99
CA GLN A 177 -0.25 23.97 1.66
C GLN A 177 -0.65 23.98 0.18
N SER A 178 -1.85 24.50 -0.11
CA SER A 178 -2.36 24.71 -1.46
C SER A 178 -2.94 26.11 -1.64
N LEU A 179 -2.93 26.62 -2.85
CA LEU A 179 -3.57 27.87 -3.21
C LEU A 179 -5.07 27.68 -3.45
N ASP A 180 -5.86 28.64 -3.00
CA ASP A 180 -7.27 28.77 -3.40
C ASP A 180 -7.37 29.59 -4.70
N GLU A 181 -7.44 28.90 -5.84
CA GLU A 181 -7.57 29.51 -7.17
C GLU A 181 -8.83 30.40 -7.32
N THR A 182 -9.81 30.33 -6.41
CA THR A 182 -10.98 31.24 -6.44
C THR A 182 -10.66 32.63 -5.89
N THR A 183 -9.51 32.81 -5.24
CA THR A 183 -9.15 34.06 -4.54
C THR A 183 -8.18 34.94 -5.30
N TYR A 184 -7.69 34.49 -6.46
CA TYR A 184 -6.76 35.23 -7.32
C TYR A 184 -6.98 34.86 -8.79
N SER A 185 -6.29 35.54 -9.70
CA SER A 185 -6.40 35.29 -11.15
C SER A 185 -5.12 34.69 -11.74
N GLY A 186 -5.28 33.76 -12.70
CA GLY A 186 -4.18 33.15 -13.45
C GLY A 186 -3.62 31.84 -12.87
N GLY A 187 -4.32 31.22 -11.90
CA GLY A 187 -4.11 29.80 -11.57
C GLY A 187 -4.51 28.90 -12.74
N ASP A 188 -3.67 27.90 -13.03
CA ASP A 188 -3.83 26.95 -14.15
C ASP A 188 -3.58 25.50 -13.70
N MET A 189 -3.79 25.20 -12.41
CA MET A 189 -3.59 23.85 -11.84
C MET A 189 -4.91 23.06 -11.73
N GLY A 190 -6.04 23.65 -12.13
CA GLY A 190 -7.32 22.96 -12.23
C GLY A 190 -8.00 22.74 -10.87
N GLY A 191 -7.85 23.69 -9.94
CA GLY A 191 -8.46 23.71 -8.62
C GLY A 191 -7.61 23.06 -7.51
N ASP A 192 -6.84 22.01 -7.81
CA ASP A 192 -5.87 21.45 -6.88
C ASP A 192 -4.48 22.03 -7.14
N HIS A 193 -4.11 23.03 -6.36
CA HIS A 193 -2.88 23.80 -6.56
C HIS A 193 -1.93 23.72 -5.35
N PRO A 194 -1.18 22.62 -5.17
CA PRO A 194 -0.14 22.55 -4.14
C PRO A 194 0.90 23.65 -4.31
N ILE A 195 1.30 24.30 -3.21
CA ILE A 195 2.31 25.36 -3.20
C ILE A 195 3.45 25.12 -2.21
N THR A 196 3.23 24.30 -1.19
CA THR A 196 4.27 23.85 -0.26
C THR A 196 4.12 22.35 -0.02
N TRP A 197 5.19 21.59 -0.16
CA TRP A 197 5.19 20.13 0.03
C TRP A 197 6.52 19.59 0.54
N CYS A 198 6.51 18.35 1.00
CA CYS A 198 7.70 17.61 1.37
C CYS A 198 7.61 16.14 0.94
N HIS A 199 8.74 15.47 0.79
CA HIS A 199 8.81 14.02 0.59
C HIS A 199 10.18 13.46 0.98
N PRO A 200 10.27 12.15 1.31
CA PRO A 200 11.55 11.47 1.35
C PRO A 200 12.16 11.39 -0.07
N GLN A 201 13.48 11.45 -0.17
CA GLN A 201 14.23 11.29 -1.43
C GLN A 201 15.47 10.46 -1.16
N GLY A 202 15.51 9.22 -1.65
CA GLY A 202 16.54 8.26 -1.24
C GLY A 202 16.53 8.10 0.28
N ARG A 203 17.67 8.31 0.94
CA ARG A 203 17.76 8.40 2.42
C ARG A 203 17.62 9.84 2.95
N GLY A 204 17.55 10.82 2.06
CA GLY A 204 17.44 12.24 2.34
C GLY A 204 16.00 12.73 2.49
N ARG A 205 15.87 14.04 2.67
CA ARG A 205 14.60 14.74 2.94
C ARG A 205 14.48 15.96 2.05
N ALA A 206 13.38 16.07 1.31
CA ALA A 206 13.10 17.17 0.41
C ALA A 206 11.93 18.00 0.94
N PHE A 207 12.13 19.31 1.03
CA PHE A 207 11.09 20.30 1.28
C PHE A 207 11.10 21.32 0.15
N TYR A 208 9.93 21.71 -0.32
CA TYR A 208 9.79 22.78 -1.31
C TYR A 208 8.63 23.70 -0.92
N THR A 209 8.84 25.00 -1.12
CA THR A 209 7.77 26.00 -1.10
C THR A 209 7.90 26.92 -2.31
N GLY A 210 6.79 27.12 -3.03
CA GLY A 210 6.67 28.08 -4.13
C GLY A 210 6.53 29.53 -3.65
N LEU A 211 6.53 29.75 -2.33
CA LEU A 211 6.48 31.07 -1.69
C LEU A 211 7.87 31.70 -1.60
N GLY A 212 7.94 33.03 -1.54
CA GLY A 212 9.18 33.77 -1.28
C GLY A 212 9.74 34.53 -2.47
N HIS A 213 8.90 34.91 -3.44
CA HIS A 213 9.28 35.79 -4.55
C HIS A 213 9.61 37.21 -4.06
N THR A 214 8.77 37.75 -3.17
CA THR A 214 8.81 39.15 -2.77
C THR A 214 9.81 39.39 -1.64
N VAL A 215 10.41 40.58 -1.60
CA VAL A 215 11.32 40.99 -0.51
C VAL A 215 10.57 40.98 0.83
N GLU A 216 9.32 41.42 0.83
CA GLU A 216 8.44 41.51 1.99
C GLU A 216 8.17 40.15 2.63
N SER A 217 8.19 39.07 1.85
CA SER A 217 8.06 37.69 2.36
C SER A 217 9.04 37.43 3.50
N TYR A 218 10.29 37.86 3.34
CA TYR A 218 11.37 37.58 4.30
C TYR A 218 11.30 38.45 5.56
N ALA A 219 10.41 39.45 5.60
CA ALA A 219 10.05 40.20 6.79
C ALA A 219 8.83 39.62 7.52
N ASP A 220 8.01 38.78 6.86
CA ASP A 220 6.82 38.16 7.45
C ASP A 220 7.20 37.06 8.46
N PRO A 221 6.86 37.20 9.75
CA PRO A 221 7.14 36.18 10.76
C PRO A 221 6.56 34.81 10.45
N ALA A 222 5.39 34.75 9.82
CA ALA A 222 4.73 33.50 9.46
C ALA A 222 5.51 32.77 8.36
N PHE A 223 6.00 33.49 7.35
CA PHE A 223 6.83 32.90 6.29
C PHE A 223 8.22 32.49 6.78
N ARG A 224 8.85 33.31 7.62
CA ARG A 224 10.13 32.94 8.26
C ARG A 224 10.02 31.65 9.06
N SER A 225 8.87 31.41 9.70
CA SER A 225 8.59 30.18 10.42
C SER A 225 8.35 28.98 9.47
N VAL A 226 7.76 29.20 8.28
CA VAL A 226 7.70 28.19 7.21
C VAL A 226 9.10 27.78 6.77
N LEU A 227 9.98 28.75 6.50
CA LEU A 227 11.38 28.48 6.12
C LEU A 227 12.11 27.71 7.22
N LEU A 228 12.02 28.17 8.48
CA LEU A 228 12.67 27.50 9.60
C LEU A 228 12.21 26.04 9.74
N GLY A 229 10.90 25.79 9.69
CA GLY A 229 10.37 24.44 9.81
C GLY A 229 10.74 23.53 8.63
N GLY A 230 10.82 24.07 7.41
CA GLY A 230 11.31 23.35 6.24
C GLY A 230 12.79 22.98 6.34
N ILE A 231 13.62 23.93 6.81
CA ILE A 231 15.06 23.73 7.05
C ILE A 231 15.29 22.66 8.13
N ARG A 232 14.61 22.77 9.27
CA ARG A 232 14.73 21.79 10.37
C ARG A 232 14.32 20.39 9.95
N TYR A 233 13.28 20.26 9.12
CA TYR A 233 12.90 18.97 8.54
C TYR A 233 13.98 18.43 7.59
N ALA A 234 14.42 19.24 6.62
CA ALA A 234 15.45 18.81 5.66
C ALA A 234 16.75 18.39 6.36
N ALA A 235 17.16 19.13 7.40
CA ALA A 235 18.33 18.83 8.23
C ALA A 235 18.16 17.59 9.12
N GLY A 236 16.95 17.02 9.24
CA GLY A 236 16.68 15.86 10.09
C GLY A 236 16.59 16.18 11.59
N VAL A 237 16.47 17.47 11.93
CA VAL A 237 16.39 17.97 13.31
C VAL A 237 14.96 17.95 13.83
N ALA A 238 13.98 18.11 12.94
CA ALA A 238 12.57 17.95 13.26
C ALA A 238 11.95 16.85 12.39
N GLN A 239 11.16 15.98 13.01
CA GLN A 239 10.55 14.83 12.36
C GLN A 239 9.14 15.16 11.85
N ALA A 240 8.79 14.63 10.68
CA ALA A 240 7.45 14.76 10.11
C ALA A 240 7.15 13.62 9.13
N ASP A 241 5.89 13.18 9.08
CA ASP A 241 5.43 12.23 8.06
C ASP A 241 5.24 12.94 6.72
N CYS A 242 6.27 12.90 5.88
CA CYS A 242 6.26 13.45 4.52
C CYS A 242 5.96 12.40 3.44
N ARG A 243 5.44 11.22 3.79
CA ARG A 243 4.92 10.28 2.79
C ARG A 243 3.63 10.84 2.16
N PRO A 244 3.35 10.57 0.88
CA PRO A 244 2.10 11.00 0.24
C PRO A 244 0.87 10.53 1.03
N GLU A 245 -0.11 11.42 1.22
CA GLU A 245 -1.31 11.11 2.00
C GLU A 245 -2.54 11.20 1.08
N ASN A 246 -2.99 10.04 0.60
CA ASN A 246 -4.12 9.91 -0.33
C ASN A 246 -5.22 8.99 0.23
N GLY A 247 -6.48 9.40 0.06
CA GLY A 247 -7.66 8.58 0.39
C GLY A 247 -8.12 8.63 1.85
N TYR A 248 -7.66 9.61 2.64
CA TYR A 248 -8.13 9.82 4.00
C TYR A 248 -9.41 10.67 4.03
N THR A 249 -10.35 10.27 4.88
CA THR A 249 -11.55 11.04 5.20
C THR A 249 -11.43 11.59 6.62
N PRO A 250 -11.70 12.90 6.84
CA PRO A 250 -11.68 13.46 8.18
C PRO A 250 -12.74 12.82 9.09
N LEU A 251 -12.32 12.40 10.29
CA LEU A 251 -13.23 12.09 11.41
C LEU A 251 -13.44 13.32 12.29
N TYR A 252 -12.42 14.18 12.39
CA TYR A 252 -12.47 15.46 13.09
C TYR A 252 -11.77 16.54 12.26
N ASN A 253 -12.52 17.59 11.91
CA ASN A 253 -12.06 18.75 11.16
C ASN A 253 -12.38 20.07 11.89
N GLY A 254 -12.50 20.02 13.22
CA GLY A 254 -13.00 21.11 14.06
C GLY A 254 -14.43 20.90 14.57
N SER A 255 -15.19 19.99 13.95
CA SER A 255 -16.48 19.54 14.49
C SER A 255 -16.33 18.22 15.24
N THR A 256 -16.95 18.11 16.42
CA THR A 256 -17.10 16.86 17.18
C THR A 256 -18.39 16.11 16.82
N SER A 257 -19.06 16.45 15.72
CA SER A 257 -20.19 15.67 15.21
C SER A 257 -19.78 14.21 14.98
N GLY A 258 -20.57 13.26 15.50
CA GLY A 258 -20.26 11.83 15.43
C GLY A 258 -19.30 11.32 16.51
N TRP A 259 -18.89 12.18 17.45
CA TRP A 259 -18.09 11.81 18.61
C TRP A 259 -18.94 11.80 19.90
N SER A 260 -18.57 10.95 20.84
CA SER A 260 -19.16 10.87 22.18
C SER A 260 -18.07 10.96 23.25
N GLN A 261 -18.41 11.59 24.37
CA GLN A 261 -17.52 11.72 25.52
C GLN A 261 -17.93 10.72 26.60
N ALA A 262 -16.97 9.95 27.10
CA ALA A 262 -17.09 9.09 28.27
C ALA A 262 -16.22 9.64 29.42
N GLY A 263 -16.68 9.50 30.66
CA GLY A 263 -15.98 9.96 31.86
C GLY A 263 -16.11 11.47 32.18
N PRO A 264 -15.62 11.89 33.36
CA PRO A 264 -15.71 13.29 33.84
C PRO A 264 -14.75 14.27 33.15
N GLY A 265 -13.69 13.78 32.51
CA GLY A 265 -12.79 14.58 31.67
C GLY A 265 -13.34 14.90 30.30
N GLY A 266 -12.74 15.87 29.62
CA GLY A 266 -13.09 16.16 28.23
C GLY A 266 -12.05 16.98 27.49
N PHE A 267 -12.46 17.58 26.37
CA PHE A 267 -11.59 18.38 25.51
C PHE A 267 -12.22 19.74 25.21
N GLY A 268 -11.44 20.81 25.39
CA GLY A 268 -11.76 22.12 24.81
C GLY A 268 -11.50 22.08 23.31
N ASN A 269 -12.37 22.69 22.49
CA ASN A 269 -12.26 22.69 21.04
C ASN A 269 -12.12 24.13 20.52
N ALA A 270 -10.93 24.50 20.06
CA ALA A 270 -10.65 25.82 19.50
C ALA A 270 -9.67 25.71 18.33
N ASP A 271 -9.92 26.48 17.26
CA ASP A 271 -9.10 26.46 16.02
C ASP A 271 -8.84 25.04 15.47
N ALA A 272 -9.89 24.22 15.48
CA ALA A 272 -9.85 22.80 15.12
C ALA A 272 -8.76 22.00 15.85
N THR A 273 -8.52 22.34 17.12
CA THR A 273 -7.63 21.64 18.05
C THR A 273 -8.39 21.28 19.32
N LEU A 274 -8.32 20.01 19.71
CA LEU A 274 -8.88 19.44 20.94
C LEU A 274 -7.80 19.44 22.02
N THR A 275 -8.02 20.12 23.14
CA THR A 275 -7.06 20.16 24.27
C THR A 275 -7.67 19.54 25.52
N SER A 276 -6.97 18.61 26.16
CA SER A 276 -7.41 17.92 27.38
C SER A 276 -7.76 18.89 28.51
N GLN A 277 -8.78 18.57 29.30
CA GLN A 277 -9.17 19.30 30.50
C GLN A 277 -9.96 18.44 31.49
N GLY A 278 -9.80 18.73 32.78
CA GLY A 278 -10.58 18.11 33.86
C GLY A 278 -9.89 16.91 34.49
N GLY A 279 -9.98 15.72 33.89
CA GLY A 279 -9.45 14.47 34.45
C GLY A 279 -9.71 13.30 33.51
N MET A 280 -9.81 12.07 34.02
CA MET A 280 -9.97 10.89 33.15
C MET A 280 -11.22 10.98 32.26
N GLY A 281 -11.04 10.83 30.96
CA GLY A 281 -12.11 10.78 29.97
C GLY A 281 -11.65 10.23 28.63
N LEU A 282 -12.61 9.80 27.80
CA LEU A 282 -12.35 9.29 26.46
C LEU A 282 -13.32 9.95 25.48
N LEU A 283 -12.78 10.68 24.51
CA LEU A 283 -13.55 11.17 23.37
C LEU A 283 -13.41 10.16 22.24
N TRP A 284 -14.50 9.49 21.88
CA TRP A 284 -14.49 8.38 20.91
C TRP A 284 -15.48 8.61 19.78
N TYR A 285 -15.13 8.07 18.60
CA TYR A 285 -15.95 8.21 17.40
C TYR A 285 -17.10 7.20 17.43
N SER A 286 -18.28 7.66 17.83
CA SER A 286 -19.46 6.84 18.10
C SER A 286 -20.38 6.66 16.90
N ALA A 287 -20.15 7.42 15.81
CA ALA A 287 -21.00 7.34 14.62
C ALA A 287 -21.00 5.96 13.96
N ARG A 288 -19.89 5.21 14.06
CA ARG A 288 -19.75 3.83 13.57
C ARG A 288 -18.48 3.15 14.09
N GLU A 289 -18.47 1.83 14.00
CA GLU A 289 -17.28 1.00 14.16
C GLU A 289 -16.44 1.01 12.87
N LEU A 290 -15.16 0.66 13.01
CA LEU A 290 -14.20 0.53 11.93
C LEU A 290 -13.61 -0.89 11.93
N GLY A 291 -13.36 -1.43 10.74
CA GLY A 291 -12.76 -2.75 10.54
C GLY A 291 -11.27 -2.68 10.23
N ALA A 292 -10.88 -2.91 8.97
CA ALA A 292 -9.52 -2.64 8.51
C ALA A 292 -9.37 -1.16 8.11
N TYR A 293 -8.40 -0.47 8.68
CA TYR A 293 -8.20 0.97 8.47
C TYR A 293 -6.77 1.42 8.76
N SER A 294 -6.39 2.55 8.17
CA SER A 294 -5.30 3.39 8.63
C SER A 294 -5.92 4.64 9.28
N LEU A 295 -5.73 4.80 10.59
CA LEU A 295 -6.13 5.98 11.35
C LEU A 295 -4.91 6.88 11.50
N LYS A 296 -5.03 8.14 11.10
CA LYS A 296 -4.01 9.14 11.38
C LYS A 296 -4.56 10.24 12.28
N LEU A 297 -3.74 10.73 13.19
CA LEU A 297 -4.04 11.89 14.02
C LEU A 297 -2.75 12.62 14.41
N ASP A 298 -2.88 13.91 14.66
CA ASP A 298 -1.77 14.75 15.09
C ASP A 298 -1.93 15.07 16.57
N TRP A 299 -0.87 14.92 17.34
CA TRP A 299 -0.87 15.12 18.79
C TRP A 299 0.32 15.95 19.26
N ARG A 300 0.16 16.63 20.39
CA ARG A 300 1.21 17.41 21.06
C ARG A 300 1.01 17.37 22.57
N VAL A 301 2.10 17.21 23.31
CA VAL A 301 2.11 17.27 24.77
C VAL A 301 2.86 18.50 25.28
N THR A 302 2.55 18.96 26.49
CA THR A 302 3.33 19.97 27.21
C THR A 302 4.02 19.33 28.40
N GLY A 303 5.35 19.49 28.50
CA GLY A 303 6.12 18.88 29.58
C GLY A 303 6.00 17.35 29.58
N ASP A 304 5.91 16.78 30.77
CA ASP A 304 5.61 15.38 31.00
C ASP A 304 4.09 15.24 31.16
N SER A 305 3.43 14.57 30.21
CA SER A 305 1.97 14.38 30.20
C SER A 305 1.62 13.01 29.65
N ASN A 306 0.57 12.42 30.20
CA ASN A 306 0.09 11.09 29.84
C ASN A 306 -1.25 11.16 29.07
N SER A 307 -1.36 10.36 28.03
CA SER A 307 -2.57 10.15 27.22
C SER A 307 -2.39 8.91 26.34
N GLY A 308 -3.35 8.63 25.46
CA GLY A 308 -3.29 7.55 24.50
C GLY A 308 -4.39 7.61 23.46
N VAL A 309 -4.22 6.78 22.43
CA VAL A 309 -5.21 6.56 21.37
C VAL A 309 -5.72 5.13 21.48
N PHE A 310 -7.03 4.97 21.64
CA PHE A 310 -7.67 3.68 21.77
C PHE A 310 -8.18 3.16 20.43
N VAL A 311 -8.07 1.85 20.21
CA VAL A 311 -8.57 1.12 19.03
C VAL A 311 -9.26 -0.18 19.43
N GLY A 312 -10.26 -0.61 18.65
CA GLY A 312 -10.85 -1.95 18.72
C GLY A 312 -11.67 -2.23 19.99
N PHE A 313 -12.40 -1.24 20.51
CA PHE A 313 -13.26 -1.40 21.68
C PHE A 313 -14.76 -1.21 21.34
N PRO A 314 -15.68 -1.80 22.10
CA PRO A 314 -17.12 -1.64 21.90
C PRO A 314 -17.62 -0.28 22.42
N ALA A 315 -18.77 0.16 21.91
CA ALA A 315 -19.45 1.37 22.36
C ALA A 315 -19.72 1.34 23.89
N SER A 316 -19.37 2.42 24.59
CA SER A 316 -19.56 2.53 26.04
C SER A 316 -19.63 3.99 26.50
N ALA A 317 -20.39 4.24 27.57
CA ALA A 317 -20.35 5.50 28.32
C ALA A 317 -19.31 5.47 29.47
N ASP A 318 -18.82 4.29 29.82
CA ASP A 318 -17.73 4.08 30.78
C ASP A 318 -16.39 4.11 30.04
N PRO A 319 -15.49 5.07 30.34
CA PRO A 319 -14.19 5.15 29.71
C PRO A 319 -13.30 3.92 29.99
N GLN A 320 -13.54 3.19 31.08
CA GLN A 320 -12.78 1.99 31.42
C GLN A 320 -13.04 0.85 30.42
N SER A 321 -14.20 0.86 29.72
CA SER A 321 -14.51 -0.17 28.73
C SER A 321 -13.47 -0.24 27.59
N ALA A 322 -12.92 0.90 27.16
CA ALA A 322 -11.88 0.90 26.13
C ALA A 322 -10.56 0.30 26.63
N VAL A 323 -10.24 0.51 27.91
CA VAL A 323 -9.08 -0.09 28.60
C VAL A 323 -9.26 -1.60 28.76
N ASP A 324 -10.47 -2.05 29.05
CA ASP A 324 -10.76 -3.46 29.34
C ASP A 324 -10.95 -4.30 28.06
N ASN A 325 -11.41 -3.68 26.97
CA ASN A 325 -11.83 -4.39 25.76
C ASN A 325 -11.10 -3.96 24.47
N GLY A 326 -10.28 -2.90 24.49
CA GLY A 326 -9.52 -2.46 23.32
C GLY A 326 -8.01 -2.43 23.56
N TYR A 327 -7.31 -1.64 22.76
CA TYR A 327 -5.88 -1.38 22.90
C TYR A 327 -5.59 0.10 22.91
N GLU A 328 -4.75 0.52 23.85
CA GLU A 328 -4.20 1.87 23.92
C GLU A 328 -2.84 1.91 23.23
N VAL A 329 -2.68 2.84 22.29
CA VAL A 329 -1.38 3.28 21.79
C VAL A 329 -0.96 4.50 22.59
N GLN A 330 0.06 4.31 23.41
CA GLN A 330 0.39 5.25 24.48
C GLN A 330 1.02 6.55 23.98
N ILE A 331 0.79 7.64 24.71
CA ILE A 331 1.47 8.93 24.61
C ILE A 331 2.00 9.29 25.99
N ASP A 332 3.23 8.86 26.26
CA ASP A 332 4.01 9.20 27.45
C ASP A 332 5.46 8.74 27.20
N ALA A 333 6.40 9.65 27.01
CA ALA A 333 7.77 9.28 26.65
C ALA A 333 8.65 8.92 27.86
N SER A 334 8.22 9.27 29.08
CA SER A 334 9.01 9.14 30.31
C SER A 334 8.71 7.85 31.08
N ASP A 335 7.59 7.19 30.78
CA ASP A 335 7.21 5.91 31.39
C ASP A 335 8.12 4.74 30.94
N THR A 336 7.97 3.63 31.66
CA THR A 336 8.60 2.33 31.43
C THR A 336 8.41 1.79 30.00
N PRO A 337 9.34 0.96 29.50
CA PRO A 337 9.34 0.51 28.10
C PRO A 337 8.03 -0.09 27.56
N ASP A 338 7.29 -0.86 28.37
CA ASP A 338 6.00 -1.49 28.01
C ASP A 338 4.82 -0.52 28.06
N ARG A 339 5.05 0.73 28.47
CA ARG A 339 4.05 1.79 28.66
C ARG A 339 4.54 3.13 28.13
N THR A 340 5.50 3.10 27.22
CA THR A 340 6.06 4.32 26.66
C THR A 340 5.36 4.71 25.36
N THR A 341 5.60 5.93 24.87
CA THR A 341 5.03 6.47 23.62
C THR A 341 5.15 5.44 22.50
N GLY A 342 4.01 5.06 21.91
CA GLY A 342 3.92 4.09 20.82
C GLY A 342 3.85 2.62 21.23
N SER A 343 3.98 2.31 22.52
CA SER A 343 3.67 0.97 23.05
C SER A 343 2.19 0.67 22.88
N VAL A 344 1.88 -0.62 22.70
CA VAL A 344 0.55 -1.15 22.95
C VAL A 344 0.48 -1.39 24.46
N TYR A 345 -0.15 -0.47 25.18
CA TYR A 345 0.03 -0.26 26.62
C TYR A 345 -0.10 -1.56 27.44
N GLY A 346 1.00 -2.00 28.05
CA GLY A 346 1.04 -3.22 28.87
C GLY A 346 1.02 -4.55 28.10
N PHE A 347 1.02 -4.52 26.76
CA PHE A 347 1.03 -5.71 25.90
C PHE A 347 2.32 -5.84 25.07
N GLN A 348 2.77 -4.75 24.44
CA GLN A 348 3.98 -4.76 23.61
C GLN A 348 4.67 -3.41 23.61
N ALA A 349 5.94 -3.39 24.06
CA ALA A 349 6.80 -2.23 23.99
C ALA A 349 7.01 -1.77 22.54
N ALA A 350 7.19 -0.46 22.33
CA ALA A 350 7.67 0.06 21.07
C ALA A 350 9.16 -0.30 20.88
N ASP A 351 9.62 -0.30 19.63
CA ASP A 351 11.04 -0.18 19.31
C ASP A 351 11.53 1.18 19.82
N GLN A 352 12.27 1.17 20.93
CA GLN A 352 12.74 2.38 21.59
C GLN A 352 13.68 3.20 20.72
N ALA A 353 14.55 2.54 19.95
CA ALA A 353 15.51 3.25 19.10
C ALA A 353 14.79 3.95 17.94
N ALA A 354 13.85 3.25 17.29
CA ALA A 354 13.02 3.85 16.24
C ALA A 354 12.12 4.96 16.79
N ARG A 355 11.55 4.78 17.99
CA ARG A 355 10.74 5.78 18.68
C ARG A 355 11.54 7.03 19.00
N ASP A 356 12.72 6.90 19.60
CA ASP A 356 13.55 8.03 20.01
C ASP A 356 14.07 8.81 18.80
N ALA A 357 14.36 8.13 17.70
CA ALA A 357 14.73 8.77 16.44
C ALA A 357 13.57 9.53 15.78
N ALA A 358 12.32 9.08 15.98
CA ALA A 358 11.14 9.63 15.32
C ALA A 358 10.37 10.65 16.16
N LEU A 359 10.50 10.63 17.49
CA LEU A 359 9.71 11.45 18.41
C LEU A 359 10.22 12.89 18.48
N ASN A 360 9.36 13.86 18.21
CA ASN A 360 9.67 15.27 18.48
C ASN A 360 9.51 15.61 19.98
N PRO A 361 10.30 16.55 20.52
CA PRO A 361 10.25 16.92 21.93
C PRO A 361 8.91 17.57 22.33
N PRO A 362 8.56 17.59 23.63
CA PRO A 362 7.37 18.27 24.14
C PRO A 362 7.23 19.71 23.61
N GLY A 363 6.00 20.12 23.31
CA GLY A 363 5.70 21.38 22.61
C GLY A 363 5.67 21.27 21.08
N SER A 364 6.23 20.20 20.51
CA SER A 364 6.17 19.92 19.07
C SER A 364 5.00 19.00 18.71
N TRP A 365 4.48 19.15 17.49
CA TRP A 365 3.48 18.23 16.97
C TRP A 365 4.13 16.94 16.48
N ASN A 366 3.44 15.84 16.70
CA ASN A 366 3.75 14.51 16.22
C ASN A 366 2.53 13.95 15.49
N THR A 367 2.75 13.08 14.51
CA THR A 367 1.68 12.34 13.83
C THR A 367 1.79 10.87 14.18
N TYR A 368 0.68 10.28 14.61
CA TYR A 368 0.51 8.83 14.59
C TYR A 368 -0.20 8.39 13.32
N GLU A 369 0.24 7.25 12.80
CA GLU A 369 -0.53 6.38 11.91
C GLU A 369 -0.71 5.02 12.59
N LEU A 370 -1.96 4.64 12.84
CA LEU A 370 -2.34 3.36 13.41
C LEU A 370 -3.00 2.53 12.31
N LEU A 371 -2.31 1.47 11.89
CA LEU A 371 -2.71 0.62 10.78
C LEU A 371 -3.24 -0.71 11.32
N VAL A 372 -4.55 -0.89 11.21
CA VAL A 372 -5.29 -2.06 11.71
C VAL A 372 -5.72 -2.93 10.52
N GLU A 373 -5.27 -4.18 10.51
CA GLU A 373 -5.62 -5.19 9.51
C GLU A 373 -5.90 -6.54 10.19
N GLY A 374 -7.17 -6.91 10.28
CA GLY A 374 -7.57 -8.10 11.03
C GLY A 374 -7.27 -7.94 12.51
N GLU A 375 -6.35 -8.76 13.04
CA GLU A 375 -5.88 -8.69 14.44
C GLU A 375 -4.52 -7.98 14.58
N ARG A 376 -3.94 -7.47 13.49
CA ARG A 376 -2.63 -6.82 13.51
C ARG A 376 -2.76 -5.30 13.59
N LEU A 377 -2.04 -4.69 14.53
CA LEU A 377 -1.91 -3.25 14.73
C LEU A 377 -0.46 -2.83 14.53
N ARG A 378 -0.21 -1.97 13.54
CA ARG A 378 1.09 -1.33 13.34
C ARG A 378 1.02 0.14 13.69
N VAL A 379 2.02 0.61 14.43
CA VAL A 379 2.11 2.00 14.91
C VAL A 379 3.27 2.68 14.19
N TYR A 380 2.98 3.79 13.51
CA TYR A 380 4.00 4.67 12.96
C TYR A 380 3.95 6.02 13.66
N LEU A 381 5.13 6.54 13.98
CA LEU A 381 5.35 7.87 14.55
C LEU A 381 6.13 8.69 13.54
N ASN A 382 5.57 9.82 13.10
CA ASN A 382 6.19 10.72 12.11
C ASN A 382 6.70 9.99 10.85
N GLY A 383 5.98 8.94 10.43
CA GLY A 383 6.31 8.14 9.25
C GLY A 383 7.20 6.91 9.49
N VAL A 384 7.78 6.77 10.69
CA VAL A 384 8.63 5.64 11.08
C VAL A 384 7.80 4.58 11.79
N GLN A 385 7.88 3.31 11.37
CA GLN A 385 7.22 2.22 12.10
C GLN A 385 7.96 1.98 13.42
N ILE A 386 7.25 2.06 14.54
CA ILE A 386 7.81 1.89 15.89
C ILE A 386 7.18 0.73 16.66
N ASN A 387 6.09 0.14 16.16
CA ASN A 387 5.47 -1.03 16.77
C ASN A 387 4.71 -1.88 15.73
N ASP A 388 4.68 -3.19 15.94
CA ASP A 388 4.00 -4.17 15.10
C ASP A 388 3.44 -5.29 15.97
N PHE A 389 2.22 -5.08 16.44
CA PHE A 389 1.55 -5.92 17.41
C PHE A 389 0.50 -6.80 16.71
N THR A 390 0.36 -8.05 17.17
CA THR A 390 -0.73 -8.93 16.73
C THR A 390 -1.52 -9.39 17.94
N ASN A 391 -2.82 -9.07 17.96
CA ASN A 391 -3.74 -9.51 18.99
C ASN A 391 -3.95 -11.04 18.94
N THR A 392 -3.94 -11.67 20.12
CA THR A 392 -4.29 -13.07 20.33
C THR A 392 -5.46 -13.27 21.31
N ASP A 393 -5.95 -12.20 21.95
CA ASP A 393 -7.09 -12.23 22.88
C ASP A 393 -8.40 -11.97 22.10
N PRO A 394 -9.27 -12.99 21.96
CA PRO A 394 -10.53 -12.82 21.23
C PRO A 394 -11.49 -11.82 21.87
N ARG A 395 -11.31 -11.46 23.15
CA ARG A 395 -12.14 -10.46 23.83
C ARG A 395 -11.82 -9.03 23.41
N ARG A 396 -10.65 -8.80 22.81
CA ARG A 396 -10.14 -7.49 22.39
C ARG A 396 -9.95 -7.42 20.87
N SER A 397 -10.82 -8.08 20.11
CA SER A 397 -10.65 -8.20 18.67
C SER A 397 -10.55 -6.83 18.00
N LEU A 398 -9.52 -6.67 17.16
CA LEU A 398 -9.30 -5.47 16.36
C LEU A 398 -10.10 -5.48 15.05
N ARG A 399 -10.79 -6.57 14.74
CA ARG A 399 -11.51 -6.76 13.46
C ARG A 399 -12.66 -5.80 13.27
N GLN A 400 -13.25 -5.32 14.35
CA GLN A 400 -14.36 -4.38 14.35
C GLN A 400 -14.43 -3.69 15.71
N GLY A 401 -14.38 -2.35 15.72
CA GLY A 401 -14.56 -1.58 16.95
C GLY A 401 -14.40 -0.08 16.75
N HIS A 402 -14.46 0.67 17.85
CA HIS A 402 -14.33 2.12 17.83
C HIS A 402 -12.89 2.59 17.99
N VAL A 403 -12.70 3.88 17.70
CA VAL A 403 -11.45 4.60 17.94
C VAL A 403 -11.72 5.78 18.88
N GLY A 404 -10.75 6.12 19.72
CA GLY A 404 -10.89 7.22 20.67
C GLY A 404 -9.57 7.83 21.11
N ILE A 405 -9.64 9.03 21.67
CA ILE A 405 -8.50 9.75 22.24
C ILE A 405 -8.75 9.97 23.73
N GLN A 406 -7.71 9.74 24.53
CA GLN A 406 -7.79 9.75 25.98
C GLN A 406 -7.40 11.12 26.56
N ASN A 407 -8.13 11.56 27.57
CA ASN A 407 -7.62 12.48 28.57
C ASN A 407 -7.34 11.67 29.84
N HIS A 408 -6.12 11.70 30.37
CA HIS A 408 -5.72 10.86 31.49
C HIS A 408 -5.95 11.55 32.85
N GLY A 409 -5.17 12.58 33.17
CA GLY A 409 -5.20 13.29 34.46
C GLY A 409 -5.48 14.79 34.33
N ALA A 410 -5.88 15.41 35.44
CA ALA A 410 -6.20 16.84 35.49
C ALA A 410 -5.02 17.77 35.16
N ALA A 411 -3.80 17.28 35.39
CA ALA A 411 -2.56 18.00 35.14
C ALA A 411 -1.99 17.75 33.73
N ASP A 412 -2.47 16.70 33.04
CA ASP A 412 -1.98 16.31 31.72
C ASP A 412 -2.49 17.27 30.65
N GLN A 413 -1.57 17.82 29.87
CA GLN A 413 -1.86 18.79 28.80
C GLN A 413 -1.51 18.20 27.45
N VAL A 414 -2.51 17.60 26.81
CA VAL A 414 -2.39 16.95 25.51
C VAL A 414 -3.38 17.58 24.53
N ALA A 415 -2.88 17.88 23.34
CA ALA A 415 -3.67 18.43 22.25
C ALA A 415 -3.73 17.44 21.09
N PHE A 416 -4.89 17.32 20.45
CA PHE A 416 -5.15 16.50 19.28
C PHE A 416 -5.76 17.36 18.17
N ARG A 417 -5.42 17.06 16.91
CA ARG A 417 -6.10 17.64 15.75
C ARG A 417 -6.00 16.71 14.55
N ASN A 418 -6.73 17.07 13.49
CA ASN A 418 -6.64 16.42 12.19
C ASN A 418 -6.79 14.88 12.33
N VAL A 419 -7.86 14.43 12.96
CA VAL A 419 -8.11 12.99 13.08
C VAL A 419 -8.82 12.54 11.80
N ARG A 420 -8.22 11.59 11.09
CA ARG A 420 -8.69 11.13 9.78
C ARG A 420 -8.48 9.65 9.62
N VAL A 421 -9.35 9.01 8.86
CA VAL A 421 -9.29 7.57 8.61
C VAL A 421 -9.28 7.30 7.11
N LYS A 422 -8.44 6.36 6.71
CA LYS A 422 -8.54 5.68 5.43
C LYS A 422 -8.99 4.27 5.74
N GLU A 423 -10.26 3.98 5.47
CA GLU A 423 -10.70 2.60 5.52
C GLU A 423 -9.91 1.82 4.48
N LEU A 424 -9.20 0.81 4.98
CA LEU A 424 -8.63 -0.21 4.14
C LEU A 424 -9.81 -1.13 3.86
N SER A 425 -10.72 -0.65 3.02
CA SER A 425 -11.39 -1.58 2.14
C SER A 425 -10.26 -2.45 1.62
N GLY A 426 -10.27 -3.74 1.99
CA GLY A 426 -9.57 -4.70 1.15
C GLY A 426 -10.12 -4.38 -0.23
N GLY A 427 -9.28 -3.82 -1.12
CA GLY A 427 -9.67 -3.60 -2.49
C GLY A 427 -10.06 -4.97 -2.99
N GLY A 428 -11.36 -5.22 -3.04
CA GLY A 428 -11.83 -6.55 -2.75
C GLY A 428 -13.34 -6.63 -2.75
N SER A 429 -13.77 -7.68 -3.42
CA SER A 429 -15.14 -8.16 -3.46
C SER A 429 -15.52 -8.69 -2.07
N VAL A 430 -16.56 -8.13 -1.45
CA VAL A 430 -17.13 -8.62 -0.18
C VAL A 430 -18.25 -9.59 -0.53
N THR A 431 -18.08 -10.88 -0.21
CA THR A 431 -19.13 -11.89 -0.36
C THR A 431 -19.66 -12.31 1.01
N VAL A 432 -20.99 -12.33 1.19
CA VAL A 432 -21.65 -12.83 2.39
C VAL A 432 -22.82 -13.76 2.02
N GLU A 433 -23.22 -14.61 2.96
CA GLU A 433 -24.37 -15.50 2.79
C GLU A 433 -25.67 -14.70 2.71
N GLY A 434 -26.62 -15.15 1.90
CA GLY A 434 -27.91 -14.50 1.70
C GLY A 434 -28.69 -14.42 3.01
N GLU A 435 -28.67 -15.48 3.81
CA GLU A 435 -29.33 -15.57 5.11
C GLU A 435 -28.61 -14.80 6.23
N SER A 436 -27.42 -14.23 5.99
CA SER A 436 -26.69 -13.46 7.01
C SER A 436 -27.22 -12.02 7.15
N TYR A 437 -28.50 -11.79 6.85
CA TYR A 437 -29.11 -10.48 6.99
C TYR A 437 -29.24 -10.10 8.47
N THR A 438 -28.99 -8.84 8.76
CA THR A 438 -29.01 -8.26 10.12
C THR A 438 -30.34 -7.59 10.46
N SER A 439 -31.14 -7.28 9.45
CA SER A 439 -32.51 -6.78 9.55
C SER A 439 -33.28 -7.22 8.32
N SER A 440 -34.59 -7.38 8.42
CA SER A 440 -35.42 -7.76 7.28
C SER A 440 -36.90 -7.46 7.47
N SER A 441 -37.68 -7.61 6.39
CA SER A 441 -39.13 -7.71 6.42
C SER A 441 -39.58 -8.77 5.40
N GLY A 442 -40.43 -9.70 5.85
CA GLY A 442 -41.07 -10.75 5.03
C GLY A 442 -40.24 -12.01 4.78
N VAL A 443 -38.93 -11.88 4.58
CA VAL A 443 -38.04 -13.03 4.27
C VAL A 443 -37.74 -13.93 5.47
N GLN A 444 -37.40 -15.19 5.18
CA GLN A 444 -37.03 -16.21 6.18
C GLN A 444 -35.87 -17.06 5.69
N ILE A 445 -35.22 -17.80 6.60
CA ILE A 445 -34.15 -18.75 6.22
C ILE A 445 -34.79 -20.04 5.69
N ALA A 446 -34.39 -20.50 4.51
CA ALA A 446 -34.77 -21.79 3.95
C ALA A 446 -33.58 -22.75 3.90
N ALA A 447 -33.84 -24.05 4.06
CA ALA A 447 -32.81 -25.08 4.02
C ALA A 447 -32.71 -25.67 2.61
N HIS A 448 -31.54 -25.51 1.99
CA HIS A 448 -31.23 -25.99 0.65
C HIS A 448 -29.84 -26.63 0.65
N PRO A 449 -29.71 -27.96 0.75
CA PRO A 449 -28.41 -28.63 0.80
C PRO A 449 -27.37 -28.23 -0.28
N PRO A 450 -27.76 -27.87 -1.52
CA PRO A 450 -26.83 -27.39 -2.57
C PRO A 450 -26.44 -25.90 -2.49
N ALA A 451 -27.04 -25.14 -1.56
CA ALA A 451 -26.65 -23.76 -1.28
C ALA A 451 -25.32 -23.72 -0.49
N SER A 452 -24.62 -22.59 -0.56
CA SER A 452 -23.54 -22.26 0.37
C SER A 452 -24.08 -22.33 1.81
N GLY A 453 -23.34 -22.97 2.71
CA GLY A 453 -23.81 -23.19 4.08
C GLY A 453 -25.06 -24.09 4.23
N GLY A 454 -25.61 -24.62 3.13
CA GLY A 454 -26.84 -25.44 3.10
C GLY A 454 -28.12 -24.65 3.36
N ARG A 455 -28.10 -23.31 3.27
CA ARG A 455 -29.21 -22.41 3.60
C ARG A 455 -29.27 -21.23 2.62
N THR A 456 -30.44 -20.60 2.54
CA THR A 456 -30.66 -19.39 1.74
C THR A 456 -31.51 -18.40 2.54
N LEU A 457 -31.46 -17.13 2.13
CA LEU A 457 -32.58 -16.22 2.34
C LEU A 457 -33.68 -16.59 1.35
N GLY A 458 -34.83 -17.03 1.85
CA GLY A 458 -35.96 -17.47 1.05
C GLY A 458 -37.29 -16.90 1.50
N TYR A 459 -38.37 -17.49 0.99
CA TYR A 459 -39.75 -16.99 1.17
C TYR A 459 -39.94 -15.55 0.70
N VAL A 460 -39.18 -15.15 -0.32
CA VAL A 460 -39.17 -13.78 -0.82
C VAL A 460 -40.47 -13.49 -1.57
N ASP A 461 -41.27 -12.54 -1.07
CA ASP A 461 -42.42 -11.97 -1.75
C ASP A 461 -42.13 -10.55 -2.26
N ASN A 462 -43.00 -10.05 -3.14
CA ASN A 462 -42.87 -8.70 -3.67
C ASN A 462 -43.03 -7.63 -2.56
N GLY A 463 -41.99 -6.82 -2.37
CA GLY A 463 -41.93 -5.74 -1.38
C GLY A 463 -41.10 -6.09 -0.15
N ASP A 464 -40.66 -7.33 -0.02
CA ASP A 464 -39.77 -7.78 1.05
C ASP A 464 -38.37 -7.18 0.91
N TRP A 465 -37.63 -7.16 2.02
CA TRP A 465 -36.27 -6.63 2.02
C TRP A 465 -35.39 -7.25 3.10
N ALA A 466 -34.08 -7.16 2.89
CA ALA A 466 -33.05 -7.58 3.83
C ALA A 466 -31.91 -6.53 3.90
N GLY A 467 -31.46 -6.22 5.11
CA GLY A 467 -30.38 -5.27 5.40
C GLY A 467 -29.17 -5.97 6.01
N TYR A 468 -27.97 -5.63 5.54
CA TYR A 468 -26.69 -6.22 5.92
C TYR A 468 -25.79 -5.13 6.52
N ALA A 469 -25.85 -4.97 7.85
CA ALA A 469 -25.16 -3.89 8.57
C ALA A 469 -23.64 -3.91 8.35
N ASN A 470 -23.06 -5.10 8.17
CA ASN A 470 -21.62 -5.31 8.00
C ASN A 470 -21.15 -5.22 6.54
N VAL A 471 -22.04 -4.95 5.58
CA VAL A 471 -21.69 -4.80 4.16
C VAL A 471 -21.85 -3.34 3.78
N ALA A 472 -20.73 -2.60 3.68
CA ALA A 472 -20.73 -1.18 3.36
C ALA A 472 -20.90 -0.96 1.85
N THR A 473 -21.75 0.00 1.47
CA THR A 473 -21.96 0.37 0.06
C THR A 473 -20.99 1.44 -0.46
N THR A 474 -20.13 1.97 0.41
CA THR A 474 -19.12 2.97 0.06
C THR A 474 -18.21 2.47 -1.04
N GLY A 475 -18.23 3.17 -2.18
CA GLY A 475 -17.39 2.84 -3.33
C GLY A 475 -17.91 1.69 -4.20
N ALA A 476 -19.02 1.02 -3.85
CA ALA A 476 -19.56 -0.11 -4.59
C ALA A 476 -19.76 0.19 -6.09
N LYS A 477 -19.21 -0.67 -6.95
CA LYS A 477 -19.23 -0.62 -8.42
C LYS A 477 -19.96 -1.78 -9.06
N THR A 478 -19.91 -2.98 -8.47
CA THR A 478 -20.68 -4.12 -8.96
C THR A 478 -21.37 -4.84 -7.81
N PHE A 479 -22.52 -5.43 -8.13
CA PHE A 479 -23.25 -6.35 -7.26
C PHE A 479 -23.45 -7.66 -8.00
N ALA A 480 -23.25 -8.78 -7.31
CA ALA A 480 -23.63 -10.10 -7.78
C ALA A 480 -24.36 -10.89 -6.69
N ALA A 481 -25.16 -11.86 -7.11
CA ALA A 481 -25.81 -12.80 -6.20
C ALA A 481 -25.92 -14.18 -6.82
N ARG A 482 -25.76 -15.24 -6.01
CA ARG A 482 -26.15 -16.61 -6.36
C ARG A 482 -27.59 -16.81 -5.92
N VAL A 483 -28.46 -17.23 -6.84
CA VAL A 483 -29.93 -17.22 -6.64
C VAL A 483 -30.57 -18.51 -7.16
N SER A 484 -31.68 -18.92 -6.58
CA SER A 484 -32.55 -20.00 -7.11
C SER A 484 -33.99 -19.52 -7.21
N SER A 485 -34.77 -20.05 -8.14
CA SER A 485 -36.18 -19.70 -8.30
C SER A 485 -36.97 -20.88 -8.87
N GLY A 486 -37.80 -21.48 -8.01
CA GLY A 486 -38.90 -22.36 -8.43
C GLY A 486 -40.23 -21.61 -8.64
N GLY A 487 -40.21 -20.29 -8.49
CA GLY A 487 -41.35 -19.39 -8.63
C GLY A 487 -41.36 -18.63 -9.95
N VAL A 488 -41.70 -17.34 -9.90
CA VAL A 488 -41.84 -16.49 -11.09
C VAL A 488 -40.60 -15.64 -11.42
N GLY A 489 -39.52 -15.76 -10.62
CA GLY A 489 -38.38 -14.85 -10.69
C GLY A 489 -38.71 -13.45 -10.15
N GLY A 490 -37.83 -12.47 -10.39
CA GLY A 490 -38.07 -11.10 -9.93
C GLY A 490 -36.88 -10.17 -10.13
N THR A 491 -36.71 -9.20 -9.24
CA THR A 491 -35.63 -8.22 -9.28
C THR A 491 -35.11 -7.94 -7.88
N ILE A 492 -33.79 -7.82 -7.75
CA ILE A 492 -33.12 -7.35 -6.55
C ILE A 492 -32.72 -5.90 -6.77
N GLN A 493 -33.23 -4.99 -5.95
CA GLN A 493 -32.79 -3.60 -5.90
C GLN A 493 -31.71 -3.44 -4.83
N VAL A 494 -30.55 -2.93 -5.23
CA VAL A 494 -29.39 -2.71 -4.36
C VAL A 494 -29.44 -1.27 -3.83
N ARG A 495 -29.60 -1.10 -2.52
CA ARG A 495 -29.79 0.21 -1.87
C ARG A 495 -28.79 0.44 -0.74
N SER A 496 -28.57 1.71 -0.42
CA SER A 496 -27.68 2.14 0.67
C SER A 496 -28.48 2.68 1.86
N GLY A 497 -28.09 2.29 3.07
CA GLY A 497 -28.54 2.88 4.34
C GLY A 497 -29.88 2.38 4.85
N SER A 498 -30.87 2.20 3.98
CA SER A 498 -32.18 1.64 4.34
C SER A 498 -32.90 1.04 3.11
N ALA A 499 -33.99 0.31 3.34
CA ALA A 499 -34.85 -0.23 2.29
C ALA A 499 -35.48 0.87 1.39
N THR A 500 -35.60 2.10 1.89
CA THR A 500 -36.06 3.26 1.10
C THR A 500 -34.93 4.21 0.72
N GLY A 501 -33.68 3.84 1.01
CA GLY A 501 -32.49 4.64 0.75
C GLY A 501 -32.10 4.72 -0.73
N PRO A 502 -31.02 5.46 -1.06
CA PRO A 502 -30.57 5.64 -2.44
C PRO A 502 -30.41 4.30 -3.17
N LEU A 503 -30.95 4.22 -4.39
CA LEU A 503 -30.80 3.06 -5.27
C LEU A 503 -29.44 3.12 -5.96
N LEU A 504 -28.64 2.07 -5.80
CA LEU A 504 -27.31 1.93 -6.39
C LEU A 504 -27.37 1.21 -7.74
N GLY A 505 -28.27 0.24 -7.86
CA GLY A 505 -28.51 -0.53 -9.08
C GLY A 505 -29.60 -1.57 -8.88
N SER A 506 -29.90 -2.34 -9.92
CA SER A 506 -30.88 -3.43 -9.85
C SER A 506 -30.47 -4.57 -10.75
N VAL A 507 -30.73 -5.80 -10.33
CA VAL A 507 -30.43 -7.01 -11.11
C VAL A 507 -31.67 -7.89 -11.22
N ALA A 508 -31.95 -8.37 -12.42
CA ALA A 508 -33.05 -9.30 -12.67
C ALA A 508 -32.67 -10.71 -12.24
N VAL A 509 -33.61 -11.41 -11.60
CA VAL A 509 -33.48 -12.82 -11.20
C VAL A 509 -34.38 -13.67 -12.10
N PRO A 510 -33.81 -14.54 -12.96
CA PRO A 510 -34.59 -15.41 -13.82
C PRO A 510 -35.17 -16.60 -13.05
N VAL A 511 -36.16 -17.27 -13.64
CA VAL A 511 -36.61 -18.60 -13.18
C VAL A 511 -35.48 -19.59 -13.45
N THR A 512 -34.94 -20.23 -12.41
CA THR A 512 -33.75 -21.09 -12.54
C THR A 512 -34.10 -22.55 -12.80
N GLY A 513 -35.38 -22.92 -12.70
CA GLY A 513 -35.89 -24.27 -12.94
C GLY A 513 -36.18 -25.08 -11.68
N GLY A 514 -35.98 -24.50 -10.50
CA GLY A 514 -36.32 -25.12 -9.21
C GLY A 514 -35.56 -24.48 -8.04
N TRP A 515 -36.02 -24.72 -6.81
CA TRP A 515 -35.42 -24.16 -5.59
C TRP A 515 -34.01 -24.68 -5.28
N GLU A 516 -33.65 -25.83 -5.86
CA GLU A 516 -32.31 -26.45 -5.74
C GLU A 516 -31.39 -26.13 -6.93
N SER A 517 -31.86 -25.32 -7.90
CA SER A 517 -31.10 -24.96 -9.10
C SER A 517 -30.61 -23.52 -8.99
N PHE A 518 -29.30 -23.33 -8.81
CA PHE A 518 -28.71 -22.02 -8.57
C PHE A 518 -28.07 -21.44 -9.83
N GLN A 519 -28.19 -20.12 -10.00
CA GLN A 519 -27.53 -19.32 -11.04
C GLN A 519 -26.93 -18.06 -10.44
N ASN A 520 -25.89 -17.52 -11.06
CA ASN A 520 -25.31 -16.23 -10.67
C ASN A 520 -25.94 -15.11 -11.51
N VAL A 521 -26.32 -14.03 -10.85
CA VAL A 521 -26.78 -12.79 -11.48
C VAL A 521 -25.89 -11.63 -11.04
N SER A 522 -25.68 -10.63 -11.90
CA SER A 522 -24.86 -9.46 -11.56
C SER A 522 -25.31 -8.19 -12.25
N THR A 523 -25.00 -7.04 -11.66
CA THR A 523 -25.18 -5.71 -12.27
C THR A 523 -24.03 -4.77 -11.91
N ALA A 524 -23.74 -3.83 -12.79
CA ALA A 524 -23.00 -2.63 -12.41
C ALA A 524 -23.88 -1.75 -11.50
N LEU A 525 -23.23 -1.04 -10.58
CA LEU A 525 -23.84 -0.06 -9.70
C LEU A 525 -23.43 1.33 -10.17
N THR A 526 -24.43 2.12 -10.56
CA THR A 526 -24.23 3.48 -11.07
C THR A 526 -24.60 4.55 -10.05
N GLY A 527 -25.38 4.20 -9.03
CA GLY A 527 -25.66 5.06 -7.89
C GLY A 527 -24.57 4.96 -6.81
N SER A 528 -24.48 5.97 -5.96
CA SER A 528 -23.52 6.05 -4.86
C SER A 528 -24.21 6.02 -3.50
N GLY A 529 -23.57 5.40 -2.52
CA GLY A 529 -24.04 5.34 -1.13
C GLY A 529 -22.87 5.15 -0.17
N THR A 530 -23.09 5.48 1.10
CA THR A 530 -22.10 5.35 2.17
C THR A 530 -22.61 4.55 3.37
N GLY A 531 -23.85 4.05 3.28
CA GLY A 531 -24.50 3.28 4.35
C GLY A 531 -24.38 1.76 4.17
N PRO A 532 -24.93 0.98 5.10
CA PRO A 532 -25.03 -0.47 4.96
C PRO A 532 -25.88 -0.89 3.74
N LEU A 533 -25.63 -2.08 3.21
CA LEU A 533 -26.35 -2.66 2.09
C LEU A 533 -27.78 -3.02 2.49
N PHE A 534 -28.74 -2.62 1.67
CA PHE A 534 -30.12 -3.10 1.72
C PHE A 534 -30.52 -3.66 0.36
N LEU A 535 -31.11 -4.85 0.36
CA LEU A 535 -31.70 -5.48 -0.81
C LEU A 535 -33.22 -5.41 -0.69
N VAL A 536 -33.88 -4.87 -1.71
CA VAL A 536 -35.34 -4.84 -1.80
C VAL A 536 -35.76 -5.71 -2.98
N PHE A 537 -36.68 -6.63 -2.72
CA PHE A 537 -37.11 -7.62 -3.67
C PHE A 537 -38.43 -7.21 -4.32
N THR A 538 -38.47 -7.19 -5.64
CA THR A 538 -39.66 -6.79 -6.41
C THR A 538 -40.00 -7.84 -7.46
N GLY A 539 -41.29 -8.02 -7.74
CA GLY A 539 -41.76 -9.06 -8.65
C GLY A 539 -43.28 -9.20 -8.72
N GLY A 540 -43.73 -10.32 -9.28
CA GLY A 540 -45.15 -10.68 -9.37
C GLY A 540 -45.72 -11.20 -8.04
N SER A 541 -46.88 -11.86 -8.08
CA SER A 541 -47.49 -12.49 -6.90
C SER A 541 -46.92 -13.88 -6.63
N GLY A 542 -46.67 -14.20 -5.35
CA GLY A 542 -46.13 -15.48 -4.88
C GLY A 542 -44.60 -15.47 -4.75
N ASN A 543 -44.03 -16.57 -4.24
CA ASN A 543 -42.60 -16.70 -3.97
C ASN A 543 -41.76 -16.38 -5.23
N LEU A 544 -40.86 -15.41 -5.11
CA LEU A 544 -40.07 -14.90 -6.22
C LEU A 544 -38.84 -15.76 -6.48
N PHE A 545 -37.92 -15.80 -5.52
CA PHE A 545 -36.62 -16.48 -5.59
C PHE A 545 -35.97 -16.56 -4.20
N ASP A 546 -34.92 -17.35 -4.09
CA ASP A 546 -34.07 -17.47 -2.91
C ASP A 546 -32.67 -16.92 -3.22
N LEU A 547 -32.01 -16.37 -2.19
CA LEU A 547 -30.69 -15.76 -2.23
C LEU A 547 -29.71 -16.63 -1.44
N ASP A 548 -28.71 -17.17 -2.12
CA ASP A 548 -27.67 -18.02 -1.53
C ASP A 548 -26.47 -17.20 -1.07
N THR A 549 -25.83 -16.46 -1.97
CA THR A 549 -24.73 -15.54 -1.61
C THR A 549 -24.92 -14.21 -2.29
N ILE A 550 -24.38 -13.16 -1.68
CA ILE A 550 -24.33 -11.80 -2.23
C ILE A 550 -22.91 -11.29 -2.23
N THR A 551 -22.57 -10.55 -3.27
CA THR A 551 -21.23 -10.04 -3.50
C THR A 551 -21.29 -8.56 -3.87
N LEU A 552 -20.55 -7.72 -3.16
CA LEU A 552 -20.41 -6.29 -3.44
C LEU A 552 -18.94 -5.95 -3.68
N ASP A 553 -18.64 -5.43 -4.87
CA ASP A 553 -17.28 -5.04 -5.27
C ASP A 553 -17.18 -3.52 -5.32
N THR A 554 -16.22 -2.94 -4.60
CA THR A 554 -15.98 -1.49 -4.51
C THR A 554 -15.08 -0.95 -5.62
N GLY A 555 -14.64 -1.80 -6.54
CA GLY A 555 -13.90 -1.40 -7.73
C GLY A 555 -12.72 -0.48 -7.41
N GLY A 556 -12.02 -0.75 -6.30
CA GLY A 556 -10.65 -0.28 -6.16
C GLY A 556 -9.96 -0.61 -7.47
N THR A 557 -9.30 0.37 -8.09
CA THR A 557 -8.51 0.11 -9.29
C THR A 557 -7.64 -1.09 -8.96
N ALA A 558 -7.96 -2.27 -9.53
CA ALA A 558 -7.07 -3.40 -9.46
C ALA A 558 -5.72 -2.84 -9.89
N GLN A 559 -4.76 -2.83 -8.97
CA GLN A 559 -3.43 -2.33 -9.30
C GLN A 559 -3.06 -3.05 -10.61
N PRO A 560 -2.65 -2.32 -11.67
CA PRO A 560 -2.29 -2.98 -12.90
C PRO A 560 -1.27 -4.07 -12.55
N PRO A 561 -1.40 -5.29 -13.11
CA PRO A 561 -0.50 -6.38 -12.79
C PRO A 561 0.97 -5.93 -12.91
N SER A 562 1.79 -6.27 -11.93
CA SER A 562 3.17 -5.81 -11.86
C SER A 562 4.03 -6.49 -12.92
N ASP A 563 4.64 -5.72 -13.79
CA ASP A 563 5.62 -6.19 -14.78
C ASP A 563 6.94 -6.69 -14.15
N LYS A 564 7.11 -6.46 -12.84
CA LYS A 564 8.24 -6.91 -12.04
C LYS A 564 7.96 -8.19 -11.23
N VAL A 565 6.75 -8.75 -11.29
CA VAL A 565 6.41 -10.01 -10.63
C VAL A 565 6.05 -11.07 -11.68
N HIS A 566 6.88 -12.10 -11.73
CA HIS A 566 6.90 -13.12 -12.77
C HIS A 566 6.46 -14.46 -12.16
N VAL A 567 5.55 -15.20 -12.78
CA VAL A 567 5.06 -16.48 -12.23
C VAL A 567 5.32 -17.63 -13.20
N PHE A 568 5.98 -18.69 -12.74
CA PHE A 568 6.24 -19.87 -13.57
C PHE A 568 4.95 -20.61 -13.93
N TYR A 569 4.77 -20.91 -15.22
CA TYR A 569 3.56 -21.47 -15.80
C TYR A 569 3.87 -22.64 -16.75
N TYR A 570 3.16 -23.75 -16.57
CA TYR A 570 3.44 -25.03 -17.23
C TYR A 570 2.28 -25.44 -18.14
N PRO A 571 2.41 -25.28 -19.47
CA PRO A 571 1.36 -25.59 -20.44
C PRO A 571 1.42 -27.05 -20.93
N TRP A 572 1.70 -28.03 -20.07
CA TRP A 572 1.98 -29.41 -20.50
C TRP A 572 0.89 -30.43 -20.16
N TYR A 573 -0.19 -30.00 -19.51
CA TYR A 573 -1.28 -30.86 -19.09
C TYR A 573 -2.21 -31.17 -20.28
N GLY A 574 -2.71 -32.41 -20.34
CA GLY A 574 -3.54 -32.87 -21.45
C GLY A 574 -4.67 -33.79 -21.01
N SER A 575 -5.81 -33.72 -21.69
CA SER A 575 -7.00 -34.52 -21.49
C SER A 575 -7.42 -35.27 -22.76
N PRO A 576 -8.14 -36.39 -22.66
CA PRO A 576 -8.71 -37.09 -23.81
C PRO A 576 -9.61 -36.23 -24.70
N GLN A 577 -10.30 -35.25 -24.12
CA GLN A 577 -11.29 -34.43 -24.80
C GLN A 577 -10.67 -33.39 -25.73
N VAL A 578 -9.50 -32.87 -25.39
CA VAL A 578 -8.85 -31.77 -26.12
C VAL A 578 -7.57 -32.26 -26.83
N SER A 579 -6.67 -32.92 -26.10
CA SER A 579 -5.39 -33.42 -26.65
C SER A 579 -5.43 -34.89 -27.10
N GLY A 580 -6.57 -35.57 -26.99
CA GLY A 580 -6.71 -36.98 -27.39
C GLY A 580 -6.10 -38.00 -26.42
N GLY A 581 -5.54 -37.55 -25.30
CA GLY A 581 -5.02 -38.41 -24.23
C GLY A 581 -4.59 -37.66 -22.98
N TRP A 582 -4.42 -38.39 -21.88
CA TRP A 582 -3.87 -37.82 -20.65
C TRP A 582 -2.38 -37.50 -20.81
N ARG A 583 -1.99 -36.29 -20.45
CA ARG A 583 -0.60 -35.83 -20.42
C ARG A 583 -0.30 -35.24 -19.04
N HIS A 584 0.87 -35.59 -18.48
CA HIS A 584 1.34 -35.21 -17.13
C HIS A 584 0.52 -35.73 -15.94
N TRP A 585 -0.82 -35.71 -16.00
CA TRP A 585 -1.68 -36.14 -14.90
C TRP A 585 -1.44 -37.59 -14.42
N GLN A 586 -0.96 -38.48 -15.29
CA GLN A 586 -0.64 -39.89 -15.00
C GLN A 586 0.73 -40.13 -14.34
N GLN A 587 1.53 -39.09 -14.11
CA GLN A 587 2.85 -39.20 -13.52
C GLN A 587 2.80 -39.94 -12.17
N GLY A 588 3.84 -40.71 -11.85
CA GLY A 588 3.86 -41.60 -10.68
C GLY A 588 3.00 -42.87 -10.84
N GLY A 589 2.54 -43.18 -12.06
CA GLY A 589 1.74 -44.38 -12.35
C GLY A 589 0.26 -44.24 -11.95
N ARG A 590 -0.24 -43.02 -11.91
CA ARG A 590 -1.61 -42.67 -11.47
C ARG A 590 -2.61 -42.81 -12.62
N THR A 591 -3.91 -42.87 -12.30
CA THR A 591 -5.00 -43.08 -13.27
C THR A 591 -6.00 -41.90 -13.28
N PRO A 592 -5.76 -40.86 -14.11
CA PRO A 592 -6.64 -39.68 -14.20
C PRO A 592 -8.03 -40.01 -14.76
N PRO A 593 -9.07 -39.23 -14.43
CA PRO A 593 -9.06 -38.04 -13.57
C PRO A 593 -9.31 -38.38 -12.07
N GLY A 594 -9.55 -39.65 -11.75
CA GLY A 594 -9.84 -40.10 -10.39
C GLY A 594 -8.63 -40.02 -9.45
N ASP A 595 -7.45 -40.30 -10.01
CA ASP A 595 -6.17 -40.39 -9.34
C ASP A 595 -5.10 -39.71 -10.18
N ILE A 596 -4.52 -38.60 -9.69
CA ILE A 596 -3.52 -37.82 -10.43
C ILE A 596 -2.17 -37.81 -9.71
N GLY A 597 -1.10 -37.59 -10.48
CA GLY A 597 0.28 -37.45 -10.02
C GLY A 597 0.56 -36.10 -9.37
N ALA A 598 -0.29 -35.65 -8.46
CA ALA A 598 -0.15 -34.39 -7.74
C ALA A 598 -0.78 -34.51 -6.34
N ASP A 599 -0.11 -33.96 -5.32
CA ASP A 599 -0.54 -34.02 -3.92
C ASP A 599 -1.73 -33.12 -3.61
N PHE A 600 -1.93 -32.07 -4.40
CA PHE A 600 -3.13 -31.23 -4.39
C PHE A 600 -4.01 -31.54 -5.60
N TYR A 601 -5.32 -31.32 -5.49
CA TYR A 601 -6.26 -31.53 -6.59
C TYR A 601 -6.75 -30.20 -7.20
N PRO A 602 -6.57 -29.95 -8.51
CA PRO A 602 -6.96 -28.68 -9.13
C PRO A 602 -8.46 -28.40 -9.06
N ALA A 603 -8.83 -27.13 -8.82
CA ALA A 603 -10.22 -26.70 -8.84
C ALA A 603 -10.89 -26.88 -10.21
N LEU A 604 -10.12 -26.81 -11.30
CA LEU A 604 -10.58 -27.09 -12.66
C LEU A 604 -10.55 -28.58 -13.03
N GLY A 605 -10.14 -29.45 -12.10
CA GLY A 605 -9.91 -30.87 -12.36
C GLY A 605 -8.66 -31.12 -13.20
N ALA A 606 -8.51 -32.36 -13.70
CA ALA A 606 -7.44 -32.72 -14.63
C ALA A 606 -7.71 -32.08 -16.01
N TYR A 607 -7.31 -30.82 -16.16
CA TYR A 607 -7.59 -29.99 -17.33
C TYR A 607 -6.62 -30.21 -18.49
N ASP A 608 -6.82 -29.48 -19.59
CA ASP A 608 -5.95 -29.49 -20.76
C ASP A 608 -5.40 -28.09 -21.05
N SER A 609 -4.09 -27.98 -21.25
CA SER A 609 -3.41 -26.73 -21.56
C SER A 609 -3.73 -26.19 -22.97
N GLY A 610 -4.37 -26.98 -23.83
CA GLY A 610 -4.93 -26.55 -25.11
C GLY A 610 -6.34 -25.95 -25.03
N ASP A 611 -7.00 -25.98 -23.86
CA ASP A 611 -8.31 -25.35 -23.68
C ASP A 611 -8.19 -23.83 -23.43
N PHE A 612 -7.97 -23.08 -24.51
CA PHE A 612 -7.77 -21.62 -24.48
C PHE A 612 -9.01 -20.78 -24.13
N THR A 613 -10.19 -21.42 -24.06
CA THR A 613 -11.47 -20.75 -23.77
C THR A 613 -12.05 -21.14 -22.41
N GLY A 614 -11.67 -22.30 -21.87
CA GLY A 614 -11.98 -22.74 -20.52
C GLY A 614 -10.76 -22.60 -19.60
N ALA A 615 -10.00 -23.67 -19.42
CA ALA A 615 -8.96 -23.75 -18.38
C ALA A 615 -7.92 -22.61 -18.47
N VAL A 616 -7.30 -22.42 -19.63
CA VAL A 616 -6.26 -21.37 -19.79
C VAL A 616 -6.86 -19.97 -19.64
N ALA A 617 -8.09 -19.74 -20.13
CA ALA A 617 -8.75 -18.45 -19.93
C ALA A 617 -8.99 -18.15 -18.45
N GLN A 618 -9.35 -19.17 -17.66
CA GLN A 618 -9.52 -19.03 -16.22
C GLN A 618 -8.17 -18.84 -15.51
N HIS A 619 -7.11 -19.49 -15.96
CA HIS A 619 -5.76 -19.27 -15.43
C HIS A 619 -5.34 -17.80 -15.54
N MET A 620 -5.54 -17.17 -16.69
CA MET A 620 -5.16 -15.77 -16.89
C MET A 620 -5.91 -14.82 -15.94
N LYS A 621 -7.18 -15.11 -15.64
CA LYS A 621 -7.95 -14.35 -14.63
C LYS A 621 -7.36 -14.52 -13.23
N TRP A 622 -6.96 -15.74 -12.86
CA TRP A 622 -6.33 -16.01 -11.57
C TRP A 622 -4.92 -15.40 -11.44
N ILE A 623 -4.12 -15.44 -12.50
CA ILE A 623 -2.83 -14.75 -12.54
C ILE A 623 -3.04 -13.24 -12.40
N ARG A 624 -4.02 -12.67 -13.11
CA ARG A 624 -4.40 -11.26 -12.95
C ARG A 624 -4.87 -10.94 -11.52
N GLN A 625 -5.67 -11.81 -10.90
CA GLN A 625 -6.11 -11.68 -9.51
C GLN A 625 -4.92 -11.65 -8.54
N SER A 626 -3.88 -12.43 -8.80
CA SER A 626 -2.64 -12.44 -8.01
C SER A 626 -1.81 -11.16 -8.15
N ALA A 627 -2.18 -10.26 -9.07
CA ALA A 627 -1.44 -9.07 -9.47
C ALA A 627 -0.04 -9.33 -10.08
N ALA A 628 0.37 -10.58 -10.30
CA ALA A 628 1.54 -10.89 -11.13
C ALA A 628 1.26 -10.52 -12.59
N GLY A 629 2.16 -9.76 -13.22
CA GLY A 629 1.95 -9.22 -14.57
C GLY A 629 2.62 -10.02 -15.68
N VAL A 630 3.54 -10.93 -15.34
CA VAL A 630 4.27 -11.73 -16.32
C VAL A 630 4.15 -13.21 -15.98
N LEU A 631 3.64 -14.02 -16.90
CA LEU A 631 3.77 -15.48 -16.82
C LEU A 631 5.05 -15.93 -17.52
N VAL A 632 5.78 -16.86 -16.91
CA VAL A 632 7.01 -17.44 -17.46
C VAL A 632 6.68 -18.83 -17.99
N LEU A 633 6.51 -18.93 -19.30
CA LEU A 633 6.04 -20.13 -20.00
C LEU A 633 7.16 -21.17 -20.08
N SER A 634 6.95 -22.35 -19.50
CA SER A 634 7.82 -23.54 -19.72
C SER A 634 7.85 -23.90 -21.21
N TRP A 635 9.06 -23.99 -21.77
CA TRP A 635 9.28 -24.18 -23.21
C TRP A 635 10.40 -25.20 -23.49
N TRP A 636 10.04 -26.32 -24.14
CA TRP A 636 10.89 -27.51 -24.32
C TRP A 636 11.54 -27.62 -25.71
N GLY A 637 11.76 -26.51 -26.41
CA GLY A 637 12.35 -26.52 -27.74
C GLY A 637 11.33 -26.26 -28.86
N ARG A 638 11.84 -25.88 -30.03
CA ARG A 638 11.03 -25.60 -31.22
C ARG A 638 10.25 -26.84 -31.65
N GLY A 639 8.94 -26.67 -31.87
CA GLY A 639 8.04 -27.76 -32.26
C GLY A 639 7.69 -28.72 -31.13
N SER A 640 8.05 -28.41 -29.87
CA SER A 640 7.53 -29.10 -28.70
C SER A 640 6.02 -28.89 -28.54
N TYR A 641 5.40 -29.69 -27.67
CA TYR A 641 3.98 -29.52 -27.34
C TYR A 641 3.71 -28.11 -26.82
N GLU A 642 4.59 -27.62 -25.94
CA GLU A 642 4.50 -26.31 -25.30
C GLU A 642 4.71 -25.17 -26.30
N ASP A 643 5.65 -25.31 -27.26
CA ASP A 643 5.82 -24.36 -28.36
C ASP A 643 4.55 -24.27 -29.24
N GLY A 644 3.90 -25.42 -29.50
CA GLY A 644 2.64 -25.47 -30.23
C GLY A 644 1.48 -24.75 -29.55
N LEU A 645 1.51 -24.63 -28.22
CA LEU A 645 0.47 -23.95 -27.43
C LEU A 645 0.78 -22.47 -27.13
N ALA A 646 2.04 -22.05 -27.28
CA ALA A 646 2.53 -20.73 -26.86
C ALA A 646 1.66 -19.57 -27.37
N ARG A 647 1.28 -19.57 -28.66
CA ARG A 647 0.44 -18.51 -29.23
C ARG A 647 -0.95 -18.43 -28.56
N GLY A 648 -1.62 -19.56 -28.32
CA GLY A 648 -2.93 -19.58 -27.68
C GLY A 648 -2.88 -19.12 -26.22
N VAL A 649 -1.80 -19.45 -25.51
CA VAL A 649 -1.54 -18.92 -24.15
C VAL A 649 -1.30 -17.41 -24.20
N MET A 650 -0.51 -16.91 -25.15
CA MET A 650 -0.26 -15.47 -25.32
C MET A 650 -1.55 -14.69 -25.66
N ASP A 651 -2.43 -15.25 -26.51
CA ASP A 651 -3.73 -14.65 -26.84
C ASP A 651 -4.65 -14.59 -25.60
N ALA A 652 -4.61 -15.61 -24.74
CA ALA A 652 -5.31 -15.58 -23.45
C ALA A 652 -4.71 -14.53 -22.50
N ALA A 653 -3.38 -14.46 -22.40
CA ALA A 653 -2.68 -13.50 -21.55
C ALA A 653 -2.97 -12.05 -21.95
N ALA A 654 -2.97 -11.76 -23.26
CA ALA A 654 -3.25 -10.43 -23.78
C ALA A 654 -4.65 -9.92 -23.40
N ARG A 655 -5.66 -10.82 -23.38
CA ARG A 655 -7.04 -10.48 -22.98
C ARG A 655 -7.13 -9.98 -21.54
N GLU A 656 -6.23 -10.43 -20.67
CA GLU A 656 -6.17 -10.04 -19.26
C GLU A 656 -5.05 -9.01 -18.98
N GLY A 657 -4.42 -8.47 -20.02
CA GLY A 657 -3.34 -7.46 -19.91
C GLY A 657 -2.03 -8.00 -19.34
N LEU A 658 -1.78 -9.30 -19.45
CA LEU A 658 -0.57 -9.98 -18.96
C LEU A 658 0.50 -10.10 -20.05
N LYS A 659 1.75 -10.29 -19.62
CA LYS A 659 2.90 -10.58 -20.49
C LYS A 659 3.38 -12.02 -20.35
N VAL A 660 4.10 -12.51 -21.36
CA VAL A 660 4.64 -13.86 -21.46
C VAL A 660 6.16 -13.79 -21.66
N ALA A 661 6.88 -14.21 -20.63
CA ALA A 661 8.31 -14.51 -20.64
C ALA A 661 8.53 -16.00 -20.87
N TRP A 662 9.79 -16.42 -21.02
CA TRP A 662 10.13 -17.77 -21.49
C TRP A 662 11.02 -18.50 -20.48
N HIS A 663 10.61 -19.67 -20.04
CA HIS A 663 11.44 -20.59 -19.27
C HIS A 663 12.00 -21.64 -20.23
N LEU A 664 13.27 -21.47 -20.59
CA LEU A 664 13.96 -22.35 -21.52
C LEU A 664 14.39 -23.61 -20.75
N GLU A 665 13.70 -24.71 -21.03
CA GLU A 665 13.88 -25.99 -20.34
C GLU A 665 15.12 -26.75 -20.84
N PRO A 666 15.67 -27.70 -20.07
CA PRO A 666 16.87 -28.46 -20.42
C PRO A 666 16.53 -29.62 -21.36
N TYR A 667 16.01 -29.30 -22.55
CA TYR A 667 15.72 -30.29 -23.58
C TYR A 667 17.01 -31.01 -24.03
N SER A 668 16.85 -32.23 -24.56
CA SER A 668 17.98 -33.07 -24.94
C SER A 668 18.85 -32.39 -26.01
N GLY A 669 20.15 -32.30 -25.73
CA GLY A 669 21.11 -31.71 -26.66
C GLY A 669 21.18 -30.17 -26.66
N ARG A 670 20.53 -29.49 -25.70
CA ARG A 670 20.64 -28.02 -25.56
C ARG A 670 22.09 -27.59 -25.35
N THR A 671 22.52 -26.57 -26.09
CA THR A 671 23.85 -25.93 -26.01
C THR A 671 23.69 -24.42 -25.92
N ALA A 672 24.75 -23.67 -25.57
CA ALA A 672 24.68 -22.20 -25.59
C ALA A 672 24.30 -21.66 -26.98
N ALA A 673 24.82 -22.26 -28.06
CA ALA A 673 24.48 -21.88 -29.43
C ALA A 673 23.01 -22.18 -29.78
N SER A 674 22.48 -23.35 -29.40
CA SER A 674 21.06 -23.65 -29.65
C SER A 674 20.14 -22.76 -28.83
N THR A 675 20.49 -22.39 -27.60
CA THR A 675 19.75 -21.40 -26.80
C THR A 675 19.66 -20.04 -27.50
N VAL A 676 20.75 -19.58 -28.13
CA VAL A 676 20.75 -18.34 -28.93
C VAL A 676 19.81 -18.45 -30.12
N ASP A 677 19.84 -19.58 -30.83
CA ASP A 677 18.96 -19.82 -31.98
C ASP A 677 17.48 -19.91 -31.56
N ASP A 678 17.20 -20.49 -30.39
CA ASP A 678 15.85 -20.53 -29.82
C ASP A 678 15.35 -19.14 -29.44
N ILE A 679 16.18 -18.31 -28.79
CA ILE A 679 15.84 -16.92 -28.46
C ILE A 679 15.53 -16.12 -29.74
N ARG A 680 16.33 -16.31 -30.81
CA ARG A 680 16.05 -15.70 -32.11
C ARG A 680 14.72 -16.18 -32.69
N TYR A 681 14.47 -17.48 -32.65
CA TYR A 681 13.22 -18.06 -33.12
C TYR A 681 12.02 -17.49 -32.35
N ILE A 682 12.09 -17.43 -31.02
CA ILE A 682 11.05 -16.89 -30.15
C ILE A 682 10.80 -15.41 -30.46
N ASN A 683 11.87 -14.59 -30.53
CA ASN A 683 11.78 -13.18 -30.87
C ASN A 683 11.15 -12.95 -32.26
N GLN A 684 11.53 -13.76 -33.25
CA GLN A 684 10.98 -13.65 -34.61
C GLN A 684 9.52 -14.11 -34.69
N THR A 685 9.16 -15.16 -33.96
CA THR A 685 7.84 -15.81 -34.07
C THR A 685 6.79 -15.10 -33.22
N TYR A 686 7.18 -14.62 -32.05
CA TYR A 686 6.28 -14.10 -31.01
C TYR A 686 6.57 -12.64 -30.64
N GLY A 687 7.71 -12.04 -31.02
CA GLY A 687 8.14 -10.72 -30.57
C GLY A 687 7.22 -9.55 -30.93
N ALA A 688 6.40 -9.69 -31.98
CA ALA A 688 5.39 -8.69 -32.37
C ALA A 688 4.06 -8.84 -31.59
N HIS A 689 3.91 -9.89 -30.78
CA HIS A 689 2.68 -10.16 -30.05
C HIS A 689 2.53 -9.18 -28.87
N PRO A 690 1.34 -8.61 -28.61
CA PRO A 690 1.15 -7.61 -27.55
C PRO A 690 1.46 -8.13 -26.13
N ALA A 691 1.33 -9.43 -25.90
CA ALA A 691 1.72 -10.08 -24.64
C ALA A 691 3.21 -10.47 -24.58
N PHE A 692 4.04 -10.20 -25.57
CA PHE A 692 5.44 -10.63 -25.54
C PHE A 692 6.27 -9.91 -24.46
N SER A 693 7.09 -10.68 -23.74
CA SER A 693 8.20 -10.19 -22.90
C SER A 693 9.52 -10.73 -23.44
N ASN A 694 10.54 -9.89 -23.43
CA ASN A 694 11.92 -10.21 -23.83
C ASN A 694 12.76 -10.81 -22.69
N ALA A 695 12.11 -11.32 -21.64
CA ALA A 695 12.75 -12.01 -20.53
C ALA A 695 12.84 -13.52 -20.78
N PHE A 696 14.02 -14.09 -20.55
CA PHE A 696 14.34 -15.50 -20.75
C PHE A 696 15.01 -16.07 -19.50
N TYR A 697 14.41 -17.09 -18.91
CA TYR A 697 14.92 -17.82 -17.76
C TYR A 697 15.55 -19.12 -18.25
N VAL A 698 16.86 -19.29 -18.07
CA VAL A 698 17.56 -20.50 -18.52
C VAL A 698 17.63 -21.51 -17.38
N PHE A 699 16.71 -22.47 -17.38
CA PHE A 699 16.66 -23.52 -16.36
C PHE A 699 17.88 -24.43 -16.44
N GLU A 700 18.42 -24.85 -15.30
CA GLU A 700 19.66 -25.62 -15.19
C GLU A 700 20.84 -25.03 -15.99
N SER A 701 20.98 -23.70 -15.97
CA SER A 701 22.02 -22.98 -16.74
C SER A 701 23.44 -23.46 -16.44
N LEU A 702 23.68 -23.99 -15.23
CA LEU A 702 24.99 -24.48 -14.77
C LEU A 702 25.44 -25.79 -15.44
N ARG A 703 24.57 -26.46 -16.24
CA ARG A 703 24.95 -27.63 -17.05
C ARG A 703 25.85 -27.27 -18.22
N ILE A 704 25.90 -26.00 -18.60
CA ILE A 704 26.76 -25.46 -19.66
C ILE A 704 27.74 -24.49 -19.00
N THR A 705 29.02 -24.64 -19.31
CA THR A 705 30.10 -23.90 -18.65
C THR A 705 30.53 -22.63 -19.39
N ASP A 706 30.22 -22.53 -20.68
CA ASP A 706 30.56 -21.38 -21.53
C ASP A 706 29.29 -20.85 -22.21
N TRP A 707 28.94 -19.61 -21.84
CA TRP A 707 27.76 -18.90 -22.33
C TRP A 707 28.11 -17.71 -23.21
N SER A 708 29.35 -17.61 -23.70
CA SER A 708 29.81 -16.50 -24.58
C SER A 708 28.95 -16.32 -25.84
N ALA A 709 28.28 -17.37 -26.32
CA ALA A 709 27.34 -17.27 -27.43
C ALA A 709 26.16 -16.31 -27.15
N LEU A 710 25.75 -16.13 -25.88
CA LEU A 710 24.62 -15.26 -25.50
C LEU A 710 24.85 -13.79 -25.86
N ASP A 711 26.09 -13.34 -25.98
CA ASP A 711 26.43 -11.97 -26.39
C ASP A 711 25.78 -11.58 -27.72
N GLN A 712 25.46 -12.57 -28.58
CA GLN A 712 24.79 -12.35 -29.85
C GLN A 712 23.31 -11.96 -29.74
N VAL A 713 22.68 -12.17 -28.58
CA VAL A 713 21.26 -11.90 -28.31
C VAL A 713 21.03 -11.11 -27.02
N ASN A 714 22.08 -10.73 -26.28
CA ASN A 714 21.95 -9.93 -25.07
C ASN A 714 21.38 -8.52 -25.34
N GLN A 715 21.64 -7.94 -26.51
CA GLN A 715 21.08 -6.62 -26.85
C GLN A 715 19.57 -6.72 -27.06
N GLY A 716 18.81 -6.17 -26.11
CA GLY A 716 17.35 -6.12 -26.16
C GLY A 716 16.64 -7.34 -25.56
N ASN A 717 17.35 -8.25 -24.88
CA ASN A 717 16.77 -9.34 -24.10
C ASN A 717 17.32 -9.32 -22.66
N VAL A 718 16.53 -9.80 -21.70
CA VAL A 718 17.00 -10.06 -20.33
C VAL A 718 17.10 -11.56 -20.13
N ILE A 719 18.31 -12.09 -20.16
CA ILE A 719 18.57 -13.54 -20.04
C ILE A 719 19.09 -13.83 -18.64
N LEU A 720 18.39 -14.67 -17.89
CA LEU A 720 18.66 -14.96 -16.48
C LEU A 720 19.22 -16.36 -16.30
N ALA A 721 20.28 -16.47 -15.51
CA ALA A 721 20.86 -17.74 -15.07
C ALA A 721 20.19 -18.23 -13.77
N GLN A 722 19.93 -19.53 -13.68
CA GLN A 722 19.46 -20.15 -12.43
C GLN A 722 20.65 -20.37 -11.47
N THR A 723 21.01 -19.37 -10.67
CA THR A 723 22.11 -19.47 -9.69
C THR A 723 22.14 -18.30 -8.71
N THR A 724 22.79 -18.50 -7.56
CA THR A 724 23.30 -17.44 -6.68
C THR A 724 24.83 -17.30 -6.74
N ASP A 725 25.51 -18.19 -7.46
CA ASP A 725 26.96 -18.16 -7.65
C ASP A 725 27.33 -17.11 -8.72
N THR A 726 27.78 -15.95 -8.26
CA THR A 726 28.13 -14.80 -9.10
C THR A 726 29.35 -15.07 -10.01
N SER A 727 30.10 -16.16 -9.80
CA SER A 727 31.17 -16.57 -10.72
C SER A 727 30.67 -17.28 -11.99
N LYS A 728 29.37 -17.63 -12.04
CA LYS A 728 28.76 -18.44 -13.12
C LYS A 728 27.81 -17.67 -14.02
N ILE A 729 27.81 -16.34 -13.92
CA ILE A 729 26.82 -15.49 -14.60
C ILE A 729 27.41 -14.62 -15.71
N ALA A 730 28.65 -14.90 -16.13
CA ALA A 730 29.22 -14.25 -17.30
C ALA A 730 28.28 -14.40 -18.50
N HIS A 731 28.07 -13.31 -19.24
CA HIS A 731 27.18 -13.21 -20.40
C HIS A 731 25.67 -13.26 -20.11
N PHE A 732 25.24 -13.30 -18.85
CA PHE A 732 23.82 -13.18 -18.48
C PHE A 732 23.45 -11.73 -18.10
N GLY A 733 22.18 -11.39 -18.31
CA GLY A 733 21.58 -10.12 -17.87
C GLY A 733 21.08 -10.15 -16.41
N GLY A 734 21.16 -11.29 -15.74
CA GLY A 734 20.75 -11.43 -14.34
C GLY A 734 20.69 -12.87 -13.83
N MET A 735 20.09 -13.01 -12.65
CA MET A 735 20.03 -14.24 -11.86
C MET A 735 18.62 -14.49 -11.30
N TYR A 736 18.25 -15.77 -11.18
CA TYR A 736 17.08 -16.25 -10.43
C TYR A 736 17.39 -17.58 -9.73
N THR A 737 16.51 -18.05 -8.84
CA THR A 737 16.81 -19.23 -8.01
C THR A 737 15.95 -20.46 -8.29
N TYR A 738 14.73 -20.26 -8.79
CA TYR A 738 13.68 -21.27 -9.02
C TYR A 738 13.21 -22.01 -7.76
N ASP A 739 14.12 -22.60 -7.00
CA ASP A 739 13.85 -23.53 -5.91
C ASP A 739 13.09 -22.87 -4.73
N ALA A 740 11.87 -23.33 -4.48
CA ALA A 740 11.05 -22.91 -3.34
C ALA A 740 11.64 -23.37 -1.99
N ILE A 741 12.27 -24.55 -1.90
CA ILE A 741 12.86 -25.04 -0.64
C ILE A 741 14.00 -24.13 -0.19
N ALA A 742 14.83 -23.68 -1.13
CA ALA A 742 15.91 -22.73 -0.85
C ALA A 742 15.38 -21.34 -0.46
N GLY A 743 14.22 -20.91 -0.99
CA GLY A 743 13.61 -19.61 -0.68
C GLY A 743 13.35 -19.41 0.81
N ALA A 744 12.94 -20.47 1.53
CA ALA A 744 12.67 -20.42 2.96
C ALA A 744 13.90 -20.10 3.84
N THR A 745 15.12 -20.36 3.32
CA THR A 745 16.40 -20.08 4.01
C THR A 745 17.26 -19.04 3.31
N ALA A 746 16.90 -18.64 2.08
CA ALA A 746 17.51 -17.59 1.26
C ALA A 746 19.05 -17.64 1.18
N PRO A 747 19.68 -18.80 0.93
CA PRO A 747 21.12 -18.94 0.96
C PRO A 747 21.78 -18.13 -0.16
N GLY A 748 22.68 -17.21 0.20
CA GLY A 748 23.44 -16.40 -0.77
C GLY A 748 22.63 -15.34 -1.50
N TRP A 749 21.34 -15.17 -1.19
CA TRP A 749 20.46 -14.21 -1.87
C TRP A 749 20.95 -12.77 -1.73
N GLN A 750 21.36 -12.35 -0.53
CA GLN A 750 21.89 -11.01 -0.31
C GLN A 750 23.16 -10.75 -1.14
N GLN A 751 24.06 -11.73 -1.20
CA GLN A 751 25.29 -11.63 -1.99
C GLN A 751 25.00 -11.50 -3.49
N ALA A 752 24.08 -12.31 -4.00
CA ALA A 752 23.64 -12.24 -5.40
C ALA A 752 22.97 -10.88 -5.71
N ALA A 753 22.13 -10.38 -4.80
CA ALA A 753 21.47 -9.09 -4.92
C ALA A 753 22.46 -7.92 -4.95
N ASP A 754 23.43 -7.91 -4.03
CA ASP A 754 24.46 -6.88 -3.97
C ASP A 754 25.33 -6.88 -5.22
N TYR A 755 25.72 -8.06 -5.69
CA TYR A 755 26.46 -8.20 -6.94
C TYR A 755 25.65 -7.68 -8.14
N ALA A 756 24.39 -8.09 -8.26
CA ALA A 756 23.52 -7.67 -9.35
C ALA A 756 23.36 -6.14 -9.38
N ARG A 757 23.12 -5.53 -8.21
CA ARG A 757 23.02 -4.07 -8.06
C ARG A 757 24.29 -3.34 -8.48
N GLN A 758 25.46 -3.85 -8.09
CA GLN A 758 26.75 -3.26 -8.46
C GLN A 758 27.03 -3.31 -9.97
N HIS A 759 26.47 -4.30 -10.67
CA HIS A 759 26.74 -4.54 -12.09
C HIS A 759 25.55 -4.20 -13.01
N GLY A 760 24.48 -3.59 -12.47
CA GLY A 760 23.28 -3.24 -13.24
C GLY A 760 22.52 -4.46 -13.81
N LEU A 761 22.61 -5.60 -13.14
CA LEU A 761 21.95 -6.85 -13.53
C LEU A 761 20.60 -7.01 -12.82
N VAL A 762 19.73 -7.85 -13.40
CA VAL A 762 18.48 -8.25 -12.75
C VAL A 762 18.74 -9.28 -11.66
N TRP A 763 18.22 -9.00 -10.46
CA TRP A 763 18.07 -10.01 -9.41
C TRP A 763 16.59 -10.37 -9.27
N ALA A 764 16.27 -11.65 -9.49
CA ALA A 764 14.91 -12.20 -9.49
C ALA A 764 14.79 -13.42 -8.56
N PRO A 765 14.84 -13.26 -7.22
CA PRO A 765 14.65 -14.37 -6.29
C PRO A 765 13.31 -15.06 -6.55
N SER A 766 13.28 -16.38 -6.38
CA SER A 766 12.08 -17.20 -6.56
C SER A 766 11.47 -17.56 -5.22
N VAL A 767 10.17 -17.31 -5.06
CA VAL A 767 9.39 -17.61 -3.85
C VAL A 767 8.31 -18.64 -4.15
N GLY A 768 8.03 -19.53 -3.21
CA GLY A 768 7.00 -20.56 -3.34
C GLY A 768 6.21 -20.78 -2.05
N PRO A 769 4.95 -21.24 -2.14
CA PRO A 769 4.11 -21.45 -0.97
C PRO A 769 4.45 -22.72 -0.18
N GLY A 770 5.20 -23.65 -0.78
CA GLY A 770 5.62 -24.94 -0.22
C GLY A 770 6.12 -25.88 -1.32
N TYR A 771 6.47 -27.11 -0.94
CA TYR A 771 6.95 -28.16 -1.85
C TYR A 771 6.57 -29.55 -1.34
N LEU A 772 5.93 -30.36 -2.19
CA LEU A 772 5.54 -31.75 -1.93
C LEU A 772 5.29 -32.50 -3.25
N ASP A 773 6.08 -33.56 -3.51
CA ASP A 773 6.07 -34.29 -4.79
C ASP A 773 5.86 -35.82 -4.67
N ASP A 774 5.51 -36.30 -3.48
CA ASP A 774 5.40 -37.73 -3.14
C ASP A 774 4.51 -38.53 -4.10
N ARG A 775 3.44 -37.92 -4.62
CA ARG A 775 2.53 -38.63 -5.56
C ARG A 775 3.08 -38.70 -6.97
N ALA A 776 3.78 -37.67 -7.41
CA ALA A 776 4.36 -37.59 -8.74
C ALA A 776 5.61 -38.46 -8.86
N VAL A 777 6.40 -38.53 -7.78
CA VAL A 777 7.64 -39.32 -7.72
C VAL A 777 7.61 -40.24 -6.49
N PRO A 778 6.87 -41.37 -6.54
CA PRO A 778 6.78 -42.27 -5.41
C PRO A 778 8.15 -42.76 -4.92
N GLY A 779 8.45 -42.56 -3.64
CA GLY A 779 9.72 -42.94 -3.03
C GLY A 779 10.84 -41.91 -3.19
N ASN A 780 10.52 -40.68 -3.60
CA ASN A 780 11.47 -39.59 -3.61
C ASN A 780 11.97 -39.26 -2.19
N THR A 781 13.17 -38.69 -2.11
CA THR A 781 13.81 -38.25 -0.85
C THR A 781 14.02 -36.74 -0.80
N THR A 782 13.49 -35.98 -1.75
CA THR A 782 13.52 -34.51 -1.71
C THR A 782 12.79 -34.02 -0.44
N PRO A 783 13.37 -33.08 0.33
CA PRO A 783 12.70 -32.57 1.51
C PRO A 783 11.35 -31.90 1.20
N THR A 784 10.33 -32.23 1.98
CA THR A 784 9.06 -31.50 1.96
C THR A 784 9.21 -30.14 2.62
N LEU A 785 8.64 -29.11 1.99
CA LEU A 785 8.45 -27.80 2.59
C LEU A 785 6.95 -27.59 2.84
N ALA A 786 6.54 -27.62 4.11
CA ALA A 786 5.15 -27.40 4.48
C ALA A 786 4.70 -25.98 4.16
N ARG A 787 3.39 -25.81 3.89
CA ARG A 787 2.82 -24.48 3.62
C ARG A 787 2.52 -23.68 4.89
N ASP A 788 2.37 -24.37 6.03
CA ASP A 788 2.10 -23.80 7.36
C ASP A 788 1.01 -22.73 7.38
N ASP A 789 -0.16 -23.05 6.83
CA ASP A 789 -1.30 -22.13 6.65
C ASP A 789 -0.94 -20.79 6.00
N GLY A 790 0.12 -20.78 5.19
CA GLY A 790 0.61 -19.61 4.47
C GLY A 790 1.82 -18.91 5.09
N ALA A 791 2.27 -19.32 6.29
CA ALA A 791 3.42 -18.73 6.96
C ALA A 791 4.72 -18.92 6.17
N THR A 792 4.89 -20.08 5.52
CA THR A 792 6.05 -20.34 4.64
C THR A 792 6.12 -19.35 3.50
N TYR A 793 5.00 -19.14 2.79
CA TYR A 793 4.95 -18.23 1.66
C TYR A 793 5.28 -16.79 2.07
N ASP A 794 4.76 -16.35 3.22
CA ASP A 794 5.03 -15.03 3.77
C ASP A 794 6.50 -14.84 4.14
N LYS A 795 7.13 -15.89 4.67
CA LYS A 795 8.55 -15.88 5.01
C LYS A 795 9.41 -15.73 3.76
N GLU A 796 9.10 -16.47 2.69
CA GLU A 796 9.85 -16.38 1.44
C GLU A 796 9.72 -15.02 0.76
N TRP A 797 8.51 -14.46 0.72
CA TRP A 797 8.30 -13.09 0.26
C TRP A 797 9.07 -12.07 1.08
N SER A 798 9.05 -12.22 2.41
CA SER A 798 9.82 -11.34 3.30
C SER A 798 11.32 -11.44 3.04
N ASN A 799 11.85 -12.66 2.86
CA ASN A 799 13.24 -12.90 2.51
C ASN A 799 13.61 -12.27 1.16
N ALA A 800 12.74 -12.40 0.15
CA ALA A 800 12.95 -11.82 -1.17
C ALA A 800 13.04 -10.30 -1.08
N LEU A 801 12.05 -9.65 -0.47
CA LEU A 801 11.98 -8.19 -0.36
C LEU A 801 13.12 -7.59 0.46
N ALA A 802 13.63 -8.30 1.47
CA ALA A 802 14.80 -7.88 2.24
C ALA A 802 16.05 -7.67 1.36
N THR A 803 16.13 -8.33 0.20
CA THR A 803 17.26 -8.18 -0.74
C THR A 803 17.13 -6.99 -1.69
N MET A 804 16.00 -6.25 -1.64
CA MET A 804 15.64 -5.18 -2.58
C MET A 804 15.78 -5.64 -4.05
N PRO A 805 15.01 -6.65 -4.48
CA PRO A 805 15.20 -7.28 -5.76
C PRO A 805 14.68 -6.43 -6.93
N THR A 806 15.20 -6.67 -8.14
CA THR A 806 14.70 -6.00 -9.34
C THR A 806 13.34 -6.55 -9.75
N TRP A 807 13.21 -7.87 -9.74
CA TRP A 807 11.99 -8.63 -9.99
C TRP A 807 11.77 -9.64 -8.87
N VAL A 808 10.57 -10.18 -8.72
CA VAL A 808 10.34 -11.40 -7.93
C VAL A 808 9.74 -12.45 -8.85
N SER A 809 10.24 -13.67 -8.77
CA SER A 809 9.65 -14.81 -9.47
C SER A 809 8.88 -15.71 -8.49
N ILE A 810 7.79 -16.33 -8.95
CA ILE A 810 6.94 -17.20 -8.13
C ILE A 810 7.00 -18.61 -8.71
N THR A 811 7.46 -19.55 -7.89
CA THR A 811 7.47 -20.99 -8.15
C THR A 811 6.37 -21.61 -7.29
N SER A 812 5.16 -21.82 -7.81
CA SER A 812 4.72 -21.70 -9.21
C SER A 812 3.24 -21.34 -9.34
N PHE A 813 2.77 -21.00 -10.54
CA PHE A 813 1.32 -20.99 -10.80
C PHE A 813 0.76 -22.41 -10.67
N ASN A 814 1.23 -23.33 -11.52
CA ASN A 814 0.60 -24.63 -11.70
C ASN A 814 1.57 -25.82 -11.88
N GLU A 815 2.75 -25.81 -11.24
CA GLU A 815 3.57 -27.02 -11.14
C GLU A 815 2.95 -28.01 -10.13
N TRP A 816 1.90 -28.71 -10.55
CA TRP A 816 1.13 -29.60 -9.68
C TRP A 816 1.95 -30.78 -9.15
N HIS A 817 2.97 -31.21 -9.88
CA HIS A 817 3.79 -32.36 -9.50
C HIS A 817 4.72 -32.06 -8.32
N GLU A 818 5.13 -30.81 -8.15
CA GLU A 818 5.99 -30.36 -7.04
C GLU A 818 5.20 -29.79 -5.87
N GLY A 819 3.88 -29.65 -6.00
CA GLY A 819 3.05 -29.10 -4.94
C GLY A 819 3.36 -27.63 -4.60
N SER A 820 4.06 -26.91 -5.47
CA SER A 820 4.45 -25.49 -5.31
C SER A 820 3.40 -24.49 -5.81
N VAL A 821 2.21 -24.98 -6.17
CA VAL A 821 1.17 -24.22 -6.88
C VAL A 821 0.51 -23.11 -6.06
N ILE A 822 0.25 -21.97 -6.70
CA ILE A 822 -0.72 -20.96 -6.21
C ILE A 822 -2.08 -21.07 -6.93
N GLU A 823 -2.17 -21.87 -8.00
CA GLU A 823 -3.43 -22.21 -8.66
C GLU A 823 -4.42 -22.82 -7.64
N PRO A 824 -5.72 -22.44 -7.67
CA PRO A 824 -6.70 -22.94 -6.72
C PRO A 824 -6.82 -24.47 -6.65
N ALA A 825 -6.72 -25.01 -5.43
CA ALA A 825 -6.90 -26.43 -5.13
C ALA A 825 -8.19 -26.66 -4.33
N VAL A 826 -8.91 -27.74 -4.62
CA VAL A 826 -10.16 -28.11 -3.94
C VAL A 826 -9.96 -29.22 -2.90
N PRO A 827 -10.68 -29.21 -1.77
CA PRO A 827 -10.68 -30.32 -0.83
C PRO A 827 -11.14 -31.62 -1.49
N ARG A 828 -10.32 -32.67 -1.40
CA ARG A 828 -10.64 -34.00 -1.93
C ARG A 828 -10.00 -35.08 -1.06
N ALA A 829 -10.75 -36.15 -0.77
CA ALA A 829 -10.24 -37.27 0.02
C ALA A 829 -8.95 -37.84 -0.60
N GLY A 830 -7.89 -37.92 0.21
CA GLY A 830 -6.57 -38.42 -0.21
C GLY A 830 -5.66 -37.39 -0.90
N TYR A 831 -6.05 -36.11 -0.91
CA TYR A 831 -5.26 -34.98 -1.40
C TYR A 831 -5.12 -33.90 -0.32
N GLN A 832 -4.04 -33.14 -0.39
CA GLN A 832 -3.86 -31.90 0.36
C GLN A 832 -4.81 -30.81 -0.16
N SER A 833 -5.10 -29.83 0.68
CA SER A 833 -5.96 -28.70 0.33
C SER A 833 -5.40 -27.39 0.90
N PHE A 834 -5.98 -26.27 0.48
CA PHE A 834 -5.65 -24.96 1.05
C PHE A 834 -6.50 -24.60 2.28
N GLU A 835 -7.33 -25.53 2.76
CA GLU A 835 -8.16 -25.32 3.94
C GLU A 835 -7.30 -24.91 5.14
N GLY A 836 -7.67 -23.81 5.81
CA GLY A 836 -6.89 -23.24 6.92
C GLY A 836 -5.91 -22.14 6.50
N ALA A 837 -5.54 -22.04 5.21
CA ALA A 837 -4.60 -21.05 4.72
C ALA A 837 -5.07 -19.62 5.05
N TYR A 838 -4.25 -18.87 5.78
CA TYR A 838 -4.55 -17.53 6.29
C TYR A 838 -5.87 -17.45 7.08
N GLY A 839 -6.24 -18.54 7.77
CA GLY A 839 -7.47 -18.65 8.55
C GLY A 839 -8.75 -18.76 7.70
N ARG A 840 -8.62 -19.15 6.43
CA ARG A 840 -9.75 -19.24 5.49
C ARG A 840 -10.23 -20.68 5.31
N THR A 841 -11.50 -20.82 4.93
CA THR A 841 -12.17 -22.10 4.73
C THR A 841 -12.96 -22.10 3.41
N GLY A 842 -13.26 -23.29 2.89
CA GLY A 842 -14.13 -23.47 1.72
C GLY A 842 -13.59 -22.75 0.47
N ALA A 843 -14.46 -22.08 -0.29
CA ALA A 843 -14.06 -21.39 -1.52
C ALA A 843 -13.02 -20.29 -1.30
N ALA A 844 -13.06 -19.61 -0.15
CA ALA A 844 -12.09 -18.56 0.19
C ALA A 844 -10.68 -19.10 0.46
N ALA A 845 -10.57 -20.36 0.90
CA ALA A 845 -9.30 -21.06 1.05
C ALA A 845 -8.68 -21.39 -0.31
N GLN A 846 -9.49 -21.75 -1.30
CA GLN A 846 -9.03 -22.16 -2.64
C GLN A 846 -8.24 -21.04 -3.35
N THR A 847 -8.62 -19.77 -3.16
CA THR A 847 -7.93 -18.63 -3.78
C THR A 847 -6.91 -17.95 -2.86
N ALA A 848 -6.67 -18.49 -1.67
CA ALA A 848 -5.93 -17.79 -0.61
C ALA A 848 -4.50 -17.40 -1.04
N TYR A 849 -3.81 -18.24 -1.79
CA TYR A 849 -2.46 -17.95 -2.29
C TYR A 849 -2.44 -16.94 -3.45
N LEU A 850 -3.51 -16.84 -4.25
CA LEU A 850 -3.66 -15.77 -5.24
C LEU A 850 -3.79 -14.42 -4.53
N ASP A 851 -4.71 -14.35 -3.55
CA ASP A 851 -4.96 -13.12 -2.80
C ASP A 851 -3.74 -12.70 -1.98
N ARG A 852 -3.00 -13.67 -1.43
CA ARG A 852 -1.75 -13.37 -0.72
C ARG A 852 -0.65 -12.90 -1.66
N THR A 853 -0.57 -13.43 -2.87
CA THR A 853 0.36 -12.93 -3.88
C THR A 853 0.05 -11.46 -4.19
N ALA A 854 -1.22 -11.10 -4.37
CA ALA A 854 -1.61 -9.71 -4.61
C ALA A 854 -1.22 -8.77 -3.46
N TYR A 855 -1.38 -9.23 -2.21
CA TYR A 855 -0.89 -8.51 -1.03
C TYR A 855 0.62 -8.22 -1.10
N TRP A 856 1.43 -9.21 -1.46
CA TRP A 856 2.88 -9.06 -1.54
C TRP A 856 3.34 -8.23 -2.75
N VAL A 857 2.65 -8.35 -3.89
CA VAL A 857 2.86 -7.47 -5.05
C VAL A 857 2.63 -6.01 -4.67
N GLY A 858 1.58 -5.71 -3.90
CA GLY A 858 1.30 -4.37 -3.40
C GLY A 858 2.41 -3.82 -2.50
N ARG A 859 3.02 -4.69 -1.67
CA ARG A 859 4.19 -4.33 -0.84
C ARG A 859 5.42 -4.03 -1.67
N PHE A 860 5.70 -4.86 -2.68
CA PHE A 860 6.84 -4.69 -3.56
C PHE A 860 6.75 -3.41 -4.40
N ALA A 861 5.54 -2.98 -4.79
CA ALA A 861 5.36 -1.73 -5.51
C ALA A 861 5.62 -0.47 -4.66
N GLY A 862 5.58 -0.59 -3.33
CA GLY A 862 5.83 0.49 -2.38
C GLY A 862 7.26 0.52 -1.79
N SER A 863 8.09 -0.45 -2.14
CA SER A 863 9.52 -0.57 -1.79
C SER A 863 10.40 -0.17 -2.97
#